data_AF-A0A4Q5NSZ4-F1
#
_entry.id   AF-A0A4Q5NSZ4-F1
#
_cell.length_a   1.000
_cell.length_b   1.000
_cell.length_c   1.000
_cell.angle_alpha   90.00
_cell.angle_beta   90.00
_cell.angle_gamma   90.00
#
_symmetry.space_group_name_H-M   'P 1'
#
loop_
_entity.id
_entity.type
_entity.pdbx_description
1 polymer ?
#
loop_
_entity_poly.entity_id
_entity_poly.type
_entity_poly.pdbx_seq_one_letter_code
_entity_poly.pdbx_strand_id
1 'polypeptide(L)'
;MQTKILTALGACVALSSCAAYAEPANIPAFTAMSEPKLDGIDVREGDGAYGWDDKTQSLVWYGDLRDTGALQAALKMTLPAGASASWRLSIRGLNPDSANGQNFILTTKGTGTGAEQTVDFGTVNITKPGFYRIALEGVEKSGATFGDIKTLVLDGPAAATIVSKQGFNLTHWRGQTSVHLTYQLPKEETVTAFYNEVTAQTNPSSSYYCAIGFGGGYFGMQVTSPVQRRVIFSVWDNATEGMSRDKVEEKDRSGLLAKGDKVFAGGFGGEGTGGHSHLKFDWNTGEKQRFLVTVKPDGDASIFAGYFYRNDLKKWTLISAWRRPRTEAKLTGFYSFIEDFAHNAQATRRASFGNAWVRTADGKWSEPLTARFTRTAGKEPVRRDWEAGTDKDQFWMQIGGYIDRNTEYGDLFTREKSNRPPTDLELPPLPDKMPPMAPEVTLAPALKLLAQNNGAEAIQSARALAAVPGASPEVKAMALDIERLGAPEPKSYLSPANVSAASKSAFLSDLAWTSAQVGYGRPTRNRALTENSGDFPLLRTEEKVYEKGIFAHAKSRIVFDLGGKWKRFSALGGLQRGGNSVVFVVKGDGKELYRSPLVQGEDTRELQVNVSGVKTLELITEDGGDGIGTDWSVWFDPKLTR
;
A
#
# COMPACT_ATOMS: atom_id res chain seq x y z
N MET A 1 -58.81 -35.34 -73.76
CA MET A 1 -59.56 -34.34 -72.97
C MET A 1 -58.53 -33.50 -72.21
N GLN A 2 -58.55 -32.19 -72.43
CA GLN A 2 -57.57 -31.22 -71.93
C GLN A 2 -57.56 -31.14 -70.41
N THR A 3 -56.37 -31.03 -69.80
CA THR A 3 -56.24 -30.33 -68.52
C THR A 3 -54.93 -29.55 -68.53
N LYS A 4 -55.07 -28.23 -68.42
CA LYS A 4 -54.01 -27.22 -68.57
C LYS A 4 -53.03 -27.28 -67.41
N ILE A 5 -51.75 -27.26 -67.74
CA ILE A 5 -50.64 -26.92 -66.84
C ILE A 5 -50.63 -25.39 -66.69
N LEU A 6 -50.67 -24.90 -65.46
CA LEU A 6 -50.28 -23.53 -65.14
C LEU A 6 -49.29 -23.57 -63.97
N THR A 7 -48.04 -23.29 -64.31
CA THR A 7 -46.90 -23.14 -63.40
C THR A 7 -46.95 -21.76 -62.74
N ALA A 8 -46.88 -21.69 -61.41
CA ALA A 8 -46.66 -20.44 -60.68
C ALA A 8 -45.52 -20.63 -59.69
N LEU A 9 -44.41 -19.93 -59.96
CA LEU A 9 -43.22 -19.79 -59.13
C LEU A 9 -43.58 -19.19 -57.76
N GLY A 10 -43.30 -19.91 -56.67
CA GLY A 10 -43.22 -19.36 -55.33
C GLY A 10 -41.77 -19.10 -54.96
N ALA A 11 -41.34 -17.85 -54.97
CA ALA A 11 -40.04 -17.43 -54.46
C ALA A 11 -40.02 -17.54 -52.93
N CYS A 12 -39.23 -18.48 -52.39
CA CYS A 12 -38.89 -18.52 -50.97
C CYS A 12 -37.89 -17.39 -50.68
N VAL A 13 -38.37 -16.28 -50.10
CA VAL A 13 -37.50 -15.31 -49.44
C VAL A 13 -37.13 -15.88 -48.08
N ALA A 14 -35.94 -16.47 -47.99
CA ALA A 14 -35.32 -16.78 -46.71
C ALA A 14 -34.92 -15.46 -46.04
N LEU A 15 -35.75 -14.98 -45.12
CA LEU A 15 -35.37 -13.96 -44.15
C LEU A 15 -34.28 -14.56 -43.25
N SER A 16 -33.01 -14.42 -43.66
CA SER A 16 -31.89 -14.54 -42.74
C SER A 16 -32.01 -13.38 -41.76
N SER A 17 -32.53 -13.66 -40.57
CA SER A 17 -32.37 -12.80 -39.42
C SER A 17 -30.86 -12.78 -39.10
N CYS A 18 -30.13 -11.80 -39.65
CA CYS A 18 -28.88 -11.38 -39.04
C CYS A 18 -29.26 -10.88 -37.63
N ALA A 19 -29.12 -11.72 -36.62
CA ALA A 19 -29.06 -11.25 -35.26
C ALA A 19 -27.92 -10.22 -35.23
N ALA A 20 -28.26 -8.95 -35.05
CA ALA A 20 -27.26 -7.93 -34.78
C ALA A 20 -26.57 -8.36 -33.48
N TYR A 21 -25.35 -8.90 -33.60
CA TYR A 21 -24.54 -9.19 -32.44
C TYR A 21 -24.27 -7.88 -31.71
N ALA A 22 -24.17 -7.93 -30.38
CA ALA A 22 -23.77 -6.77 -29.60
C ALA A 22 -22.41 -6.27 -30.10
N GLU A 23 -22.18 -4.96 -30.05
CA GLU A 23 -20.88 -4.36 -30.35
C GLU A 23 -19.76 -5.05 -29.56
N PRO A 24 -18.54 -5.21 -30.13
CA PRO A 24 -17.42 -5.82 -29.44
C PRO A 24 -17.15 -5.18 -28.07
N ALA A 25 -16.89 -6.01 -27.07
CA ALA A 25 -16.51 -5.54 -25.75
C ALA A 25 -15.06 -5.01 -25.80
N ASN A 26 -14.92 -3.70 -25.66
CA ASN A 26 -13.63 -3.02 -25.62
C ASN A 26 -13.20 -2.84 -24.16
N ILE A 27 -12.32 -3.71 -23.67
CA ILE A 27 -11.82 -3.69 -22.30
C ILE A 27 -10.49 -2.91 -22.28
N PRO A 28 -10.43 -1.73 -21.64
CA PRO A 28 -9.23 -0.91 -21.67
C PRO A 28 -8.03 -1.61 -21.01
N ALA A 29 -6.84 -1.45 -21.57
CA ALA A 29 -5.64 -2.06 -21.01
C ALA A 29 -5.24 -1.49 -19.65
N PHE A 30 -5.65 -0.25 -19.34
CA PHE A 30 -5.37 0.35 -18.04
C PHE A 30 -6.14 -0.31 -16.88
N THR A 31 -7.16 -1.13 -17.16
CA THR A 31 -7.91 -1.88 -16.14
C THR A 31 -7.28 -3.23 -15.81
N ALA A 32 -6.27 -3.65 -16.57
CA ALA A 32 -5.52 -4.86 -16.31
C ALA A 32 -4.62 -4.76 -15.08
N MET A 33 -4.24 -5.93 -14.57
CA MET A 33 -3.20 -6.10 -13.56
C MET A 33 -1.91 -6.55 -14.23
N SER A 34 -0.78 -6.20 -13.64
CA SER A 34 0.50 -6.82 -13.97
C SER A 34 0.75 -8.00 -13.02
N GLU A 35 1.21 -9.12 -13.57
CA GLU A 35 1.55 -10.34 -12.83
C GLU A 35 2.89 -10.92 -13.29
N PRO A 36 3.73 -11.45 -12.38
CA PRO A 36 3.47 -11.62 -10.95
C PRO A 36 3.68 -10.35 -10.10
N LYS A 37 4.31 -9.30 -10.64
CA LYS A 37 4.53 -8.04 -9.93
C LYS A 37 3.47 -7.02 -10.31
N LEU A 38 2.79 -6.41 -9.33
CA LEU A 38 1.67 -5.50 -9.56
C LEU A 38 2.05 -4.24 -10.34
N ASP A 39 3.30 -3.83 -10.20
CA ASP A 39 3.98 -2.69 -10.80
C ASP A 39 4.89 -3.09 -11.97
N GLY A 40 4.85 -4.36 -12.40
CA GLY A 40 5.76 -4.85 -13.45
C GLY A 40 5.45 -4.35 -14.87
N ILE A 41 4.26 -3.77 -15.09
CA ILE A 41 3.85 -3.16 -16.36
C ILE A 41 3.10 -1.88 -16.02
N ASP A 42 3.55 -0.76 -16.58
CA ASP A 42 2.91 0.53 -16.40
C ASP A 42 1.55 0.58 -17.08
N VAL A 43 0.55 1.09 -16.34
CA VAL A 43 -0.80 1.32 -16.84
C VAL A 43 -1.27 2.73 -16.49
N ARG A 44 -1.88 3.43 -17.46
CA ARG A 44 -2.44 4.77 -17.24
C ARG A 44 -3.75 4.95 -17.98
N GLU A 45 -4.73 5.54 -17.30
CA GLU A 45 -6.02 5.89 -17.93
C GLU A 45 -5.79 6.77 -19.16
N GLY A 46 -6.44 6.43 -20.28
CA GLY A 46 -6.22 7.05 -21.59
C GLY A 46 -5.06 6.44 -22.41
N ASP A 47 -3.98 5.99 -21.76
CA ASP A 47 -2.83 5.44 -22.47
C ASP A 47 -2.78 3.92 -22.55
N GLY A 48 -3.54 3.22 -21.72
CA GLY A 48 -3.48 1.76 -21.67
C GLY A 48 -2.24 1.26 -20.93
N ALA A 49 -1.69 0.14 -21.38
CA ALA A 49 -0.44 -0.42 -20.88
C ALA A 49 0.72 -0.05 -21.81
N TYR A 50 1.84 0.42 -21.26
CA TYR A 50 2.96 0.94 -22.05
C TYR A 50 4.29 0.55 -21.44
N GLY A 51 5.38 0.70 -22.20
CA GLY A 51 6.74 0.43 -21.70
C GLY A 51 7.04 -1.05 -21.41
N TRP A 52 6.13 -1.97 -21.73
CA TRP A 52 6.27 -3.39 -21.38
C TRP A 52 7.41 -4.07 -22.16
N ASP A 53 8.49 -4.44 -21.48
CA ASP A 53 9.65 -5.10 -22.08
C ASP A 53 10.07 -6.42 -21.40
N ASP A 54 9.60 -6.66 -20.18
CA ASP A 54 9.86 -7.86 -19.39
C ASP A 54 8.90 -9.00 -19.76
N LYS A 55 9.45 -10.04 -20.39
CA LYS A 55 8.71 -11.26 -20.77
C LYS A 55 8.25 -12.11 -19.58
N THR A 56 8.75 -11.83 -18.38
CA THR A 56 8.34 -12.50 -17.14
C THR A 56 7.10 -11.87 -16.52
N GLN A 57 6.72 -10.67 -16.97
CA GLN A 57 5.46 -10.02 -16.61
C GLN A 57 4.37 -10.29 -17.65
N SER A 58 3.13 -10.32 -17.20
CA SER A 58 1.94 -10.49 -18.02
C SER A 58 0.92 -9.41 -17.71
N LEU A 59 0.21 -8.96 -18.75
CA LEU A 59 -0.94 -8.09 -18.59
C LEU A 59 -2.20 -8.95 -18.47
N VAL A 60 -2.93 -8.80 -17.37
CA VAL A 60 -3.99 -9.74 -16.99
C VAL A 60 -5.31 -9.02 -16.74
N TRP A 61 -6.33 -9.43 -17.49
CA TRP A 61 -7.71 -9.05 -17.24
C TRP A 61 -8.47 -10.20 -16.60
N TYR A 62 -9.45 -9.82 -15.81
CA TYR A 62 -10.37 -10.75 -15.17
C TYR A 62 -11.78 -10.27 -15.42
N GLY A 63 -12.65 -11.20 -15.78
CA GLY A 63 -14.04 -10.86 -15.98
C GLY A 63 -14.95 -12.07 -16.02
N ASP A 64 -16.22 -11.79 -15.79
CA ASP A 64 -17.34 -12.72 -15.79
C ASP A 64 -17.92 -12.81 -17.20
N LEU A 65 -17.71 -13.96 -17.85
CA LEU A 65 -18.35 -14.31 -19.11
C LEU A 65 -19.65 -15.05 -18.77
N ARG A 66 -20.79 -14.36 -18.88
CA ARG A 66 -22.12 -14.92 -18.57
C ARG A 66 -22.74 -15.68 -19.72
N ASP A 67 -22.31 -15.38 -20.94
CA ASP A 67 -22.78 -16.03 -22.16
C ASP A 67 -21.78 -17.10 -22.62
N THR A 68 -22.29 -18.07 -23.36
CA THR A 68 -21.49 -19.15 -23.97
C THR A 68 -21.47 -19.01 -25.50
N GLY A 69 -20.54 -19.69 -26.15
CA GLY A 69 -20.36 -19.70 -27.59
C GLY A 69 -18.98 -19.18 -28.01
N ALA A 70 -18.88 -18.79 -29.29
CA ALA A 70 -17.64 -18.29 -29.84
C ALA A 70 -17.22 -16.97 -29.15
N LEU A 71 -15.93 -16.87 -28.84
CA LEU A 71 -15.26 -15.70 -28.32
C LEU A 71 -14.03 -15.43 -29.19
N GLN A 72 -14.08 -14.38 -30.00
CA GLN A 72 -12.91 -13.86 -30.71
C GLN A 72 -12.17 -12.90 -29.79
N ALA A 73 -10.83 -12.98 -29.79
CA ALA A 73 -9.97 -12.11 -29.00
C ALA A 73 -8.96 -11.39 -29.88
N ALA A 74 -8.84 -10.08 -29.69
CA ALA A 74 -7.87 -9.24 -30.37
C ALA A 74 -7.33 -8.14 -29.44
N LEU A 75 -6.24 -7.49 -29.84
CA LEU A 75 -5.69 -6.32 -29.17
C LEU A 75 -5.70 -5.13 -30.10
N LYS A 76 -6.10 -3.95 -29.58
CA LYS A 76 -5.72 -2.66 -30.17
C LYS A 76 -4.45 -2.19 -29.48
N MET A 77 -3.41 -1.91 -30.26
CA MET A 77 -2.09 -1.58 -29.74
C MET A 77 -1.28 -0.73 -30.73
N THR A 78 -0.21 -0.11 -30.25
CA THR A 78 0.81 0.52 -31.10
C THR A 78 2.13 -0.22 -30.94
N LEU A 79 2.81 -0.47 -32.06
CA LEU A 79 4.18 -1.00 -32.08
C LEU A 79 5.02 -0.13 -33.02
N PRO A 80 6.29 0.20 -32.67
CA PRO A 80 7.14 1.03 -33.52
C PRO A 80 7.24 0.49 -34.95
N ALA A 81 7.29 1.39 -35.94
CA ALA A 81 7.35 1.02 -37.34
C ALA A 81 8.53 0.06 -37.62
N GLY A 82 8.23 -1.10 -38.19
CA GLY A 82 9.23 -2.13 -38.53
C GLY A 82 9.66 -3.03 -37.37
N ALA A 83 9.31 -2.72 -36.12
CA ALA A 83 9.52 -3.65 -35.00
C ALA A 83 8.53 -4.82 -35.10
N SER A 84 8.88 -5.98 -34.57
CA SER A 84 8.02 -7.16 -34.51
C SER A 84 7.95 -7.71 -33.09
N ALA A 85 6.80 -8.29 -32.77
CA ALA A 85 6.59 -8.99 -31.51
C ALA A 85 5.62 -10.17 -31.70
N SER A 86 5.72 -11.14 -30.80
CA SER A 86 4.80 -12.26 -30.69
C SER A 86 4.28 -12.36 -29.27
N TRP A 87 3.02 -12.78 -29.17
CA TRP A 87 2.29 -12.82 -27.92
C TRP A 87 1.57 -14.14 -27.76
N ARG A 88 1.33 -14.50 -26.50
CA ARG A 88 0.47 -15.60 -26.09
C ARG A 88 -0.68 -15.03 -25.25
N LEU A 89 -1.90 -15.43 -25.57
CA LEU A 89 -3.09 -15.12 -24.79
C LEU A 89 -3.61 -16.40 -24.15
N SER A 90 -3.60 -16.44 -22.81
CA SER A 90 -4.13 -17.54 -22.00
C SER A 90 -5.50 -17.16 -21.45
N ILE A 91 -6.56 -17.88 -21.83
CA ILE A 91 -7.94 -17.68 -21.35
C ILE A 91 -8.31 -18.87 -20.47
N ARG A 92 -8.38 -18.66 -19.16
CA ARG A 92 -8.57 -19.73 -18.17
C ARG A 92 -9.77 -19.46 -17.26
N GLY A 93 -10.71 -20.39 -17.16
CA GLY A 93 -11.79 -20.34 -16.16
C GLY A 93 -11.24 -20.44 -14.74
N LEU A 94 -11.78 -19.63 -13.82
CA LEU A 94 -11.27 -19.50 -12.44
C LEU A 94 -12.11 -20.23 -11.38
N ASN A 95 -13.43 -20.25 -11.56
CA ASN A 95 -14.34 -20.76 -10.53
C ASN A 95 -14.31 -22.29 -10.45
N PRO A 96 -14.01 -22.90 -9.29
CA PRO A 96 -14.10 -24.35 -9.09
C PRO A 96 -15.46 -24.94 -9.47
N ASP A 97 -16.53 -24.16 -9.25
CA ASP A 97 -17.93 -24.60 -9.31
C ASP A 97 -18.61 -24.37 -10.68
N SER A 98 -18.07 -23.52 -11.56
CA SER A 98 -18.69 -23.20 -12.87
C SER A 98 -17.73 -23.34 -14.05
N ALA A 99 -16.72 -22.47 -14.17
CA ALA A 99 -15.81 -22.41 -15.32
C ALA A 99 -14.56 -23.32 -15.22
N ASN A 100 -14.37 -24.05 -14.11
CA ASN A 100 -13.18 -24.88 -13.89
C ASN A 100 -12.98 -25.90 -15.03
N GLY A 101 -11.77 -25.94 -15.56
CA GLY A 101 -11.35 -26.85 -16.64
C GLY A 101 -11.33 -26.26 -18.05
N GLN A 102 -11.85 -25.05 -18.28
CA GLN A 102 -11.66 -24.37 -19.57
C GLN A 102 -10.33 -23.62 -19.57
N ASN A 103 -9.43 -24.01 -20.48
CA ASN A 103 -8.13 -23.36 -20.67
C ASN A 103 -7.81 -23.31 -22.17
N PHE A 104 -7.62 -22.10 -22.69
CA PHE A 104 -7.26 -21.87 -24.07
C PHE A 104 -5.96 -21.10 -24.15
N ILE A 105 -5.12 -21.46 -25.11
CA ILE A 105 -3.87 -20.77 -25.41
C ILE A 105 -3.91 -20.39 -26.88
N LEU A 106 -3.88 -19.09 -27.14
CA LEU A 106 -3.78 -18.52 -28.48
C LEU A 106 -2.41 -17.86 -28.62
N THR A 107 -1.85 -17.90 -29.81
CA THR A 107 -0.59 -17.22 -30.11
C THR A 107 -0.72 -16.46 -31.40
N THR A 108 -0.13 -15.27 -31.43
CA THR A 108 -0.12 -14.43 -32.63
C THR A 108 1.18 -13.64 -32.69
N LYS A 109 1.43 -13.01 -33.84
CA LYS A 109 2.59 -12.16 -34.08
C LYS A 109 2.18 -10.97 -34.93
N GLY A 110 2.88 -9.86 -34.76
CA GLY A 110 2.60 -8.62 -35.45
C GLY A 110 3.88 -7.85 -35.79
N THR A 111 3.79 -7.02 -36.82
CA THR A 111 4.81 -6.05 -37.20
C THR A 111 4.24 -4.65 -37.02
N GLY A 112 5.01 -3.73 -36.49
CA GLY A 112 4.57 -2.38 -36.17
C GLY A 112 4.48 -1.51 -37.41
N THR A 113 3.42 -0.73 -37.48
CA THR A 113 3.21 0.32 -38.48
C THR A 113 3.60 1.70 -37.96
N GLY A 114 3.89 1.83 -36.66
CA GLY A 114 4.06 3.12 -35.98
C GLY A 114 2.75 3.82 -35.63
N ALA A 115 1.60 3.22 -35.95
CA ALA A 115 0.27 3.69 -35.60
C ALA A 115 -0.51 2.61 -34.84
N GLU A 116 -1.69 2.97 -34.31
CA GLU A 116 -2.60 2.00 -33.72
C GLU A 116 -3.01 0.95 -34.76
N GLN A 117 -2.97 -0.31 -34.36
CA GLN A 117 -3.31 -1.46 -35.17
C GLN A 117 -4.01 -2.54 -34.34
N THR A 118 -4.74 -3.41 -35.03
CA THR A 118 -5.38 -4.57 -34.43
C THR A 118 -4.54 -5.82 -34.65
N VAL A 119 -4.29 -6.57 -33.58
CA VAL A 119 -3.64 -7.89 -33.62
C VAL A 119 -4.64 -8.95 -33.17
N ASP A 120 -4.99 -9.87 -34.07
CA ASP A 120 -6.00 -10.91 -33.85
C ASP A 120 -5.35 -12.20 -33.31
N PHE A 121 -5.95 -12.80 -32.28
CA PHE A 121 -5.57 -14.09 -31.71
C PHE A 121 -6.44 -15.25 -32.22
N GLY A 122 -7.56 -14.95 -32.87
CA GLY A 122 -8.56 -15.89 -33.34
C GLY A 122 -9.68 -16.13 -32.34
N THR A 123 -10.36 -17.27 -32.50
CA THR A 123 -11.61 -17.59 -31.81
C THR A 123 -11.47 -18.83 -30.95
N VAL A 124 -12.02 -18.79 -29.75
CA VAL A 124 -12.23 -19.94 -28.86
C VAL A 124 -13.72 -20.15 -28.60
N ASN A 125 -14.11 -21.29 -28.05
CA ASN A 125 -15.50 -21.57 -27.71
C ASN A 125 -15.69 -21.69 -26.20
N ILE A 126 -16.33 -20.70 -25.58
CA ILE A 126 -16.69 -20.69 -24.17
C ILE A 126 -17.90 -21.59 -23.97
N THR A 127 -17.83 -22.58 -23.08
CA THR A 127 -18.90 -23.59 -22.92
C THR A 127 -19.57 -23.51 -21.55
N LYS A 128 -18.97 -22.79 -20.61
CA LYS A 128 -19.48 -22.58 -19.26
C LYS A 128 -19.39 -21.10 -18.88
N PRO A 129 -20.44 -20.54 -18.29
CA PRO A 129 -20.38 -19.18 -17.75
C PRO A 129 -19.52 -19.11 -16.49
N GLY A 130 -19.05 -17.91 -16.15
CA GLY A 130 -18.35 -17.60 -14.91
C GLY A 130 -17.11 -16.74 -15.12
N PHE A 131 -16.27 -16.64 -14.08
CA PHE A 131 -15.05 -15.83 -14.13
C PHE A 131 -13.93 -16.49 -14.93
N TYR A 132 -13.30 -15.69 -15.78
CA TYR A 132 -12.13 -16.03 -16.58
C TYR A 132 -10.97 -15.08 -16.29
N ARG A 133 -9.76 -15.64 -16.27
CA ARG A 133 -8.49 -14.93 -16.35
C ARG A 133 -8.03 -14.91 -17.80
N ILE A 134 -7.83 -13.73 -18.35
CA ILE A 134 -7.28 -13.50 -19.68
C ILE A 134 -5.91 -12.85 -19.52
N ALA A 135 -4.84 -13.62 -19.75
CA ALA A 135 -3.47 -13.15 -19.57
C ALA A 135 -2.73 -13.06 -20.90
N LEU A 136 -2.18 -11.89 -21.15
CA LEU A 136 -1.32 -11.58 -22.29
C LEU A 136 0.14 -11.66 -21.86
N GLU A 137 0.89 -12.56 -22.50
CA GLU A 137 2.31 -12.82 -22.30
C GLU A 137 3.09 -12.40 -23.55
N GLY A 138 4.21 -11.69 -23.37
CA GLY A 138 5.17 -11.40 -24.44
C GLY A 138 6.09 -12.60 -24.66
N VAL A 139 6.25 -13.04 -25.91
CA VAL A 139 7.03 -14.25 -26.25
C VAL A 139 8.37 -13.86 -26.87
N GLU A 140 8.36 -13.21 -28.02
CA GLU A 140 9.55 -12.68 -28.69
C GLU A 140 9.31 -11.22 -29.11
N LYS A 141 10.38 -10.42 -29.17
CA LYS A 141 10.37 -9.06 -29.72
C LYS A 141 11.69 -8.73 -30.39
N SER A 142 11.64 -7.96 -31.48
CA SER A 142 12.82 -7.37 -32.12
C SER A 142 13.08 -5.92 -31.69
N GLY A 143 12.06 -5.24 -31.16
CA GLY A 143 12.15 -3.87 -30.65
C GLY A 143 12.38 -3.78 -29.13
N ALA A 144 12.26 -2.56 -28.61
CA ALA A 144 12.44 -2.28 -27.18
C ALA A 144 11.31 -2.84 -26.30
N THR A 145 10.07 -2.90 -26.80
CA THR A 145 8.88 -3.32 -26.02
C THR A 145 8.07 -4.40 -26.75
N PHE A 146 7.13 -5.03 -26.05
CA PHE A 146 6.07 -5.88 -26.59
C PHE A 146 4.88 -5.07 -27.14
N GLY A 147 5.04 -3.76 -27.30
CA GLY A 147 4.01 -2.83 -27.78
C GLY A 147 3.22 -2.15 -26.66
N ASP A 148 2.66 -0.98 -27.00
CA ASP A 148 1.76 -0.24 -26.11
C ASP A 148 0.32 -0.72 -26.35
N ILE A 149 -0.26 -1.40 -25.37
CA ILE A 149 -1.58 -2.03 -25.46
C ILE A 149 -2.64 -1.01 -25.07
N LYS A 150 -3.60 -0.74 -25.95
CA LYS A 150 -4.72 0.16 -25.65
C LYS A 150 -5.93 -0.59 -25.12
N THR A 151 -6.30 -1.70 -25.78
CA THR A 151 -7.57 -2.38 -25.51
C THR A 151 -7.47 -3.88 -25.79
N LEU A 152 -8.01 -4.69 -24.88
CA LEU A 152 -8.41 -6.07 -25.17
C LEU A 152 -9.82 -6.03 -25.79
N VAL A 153 -9.94 -6.50 -27.03
CA VAL A 153 -11.21 -6.58 -27.75
C VAL A 153 -11.72 -8.01 -27.68
N LEU A 154 -12.91 -8.19 -27.13
CA LEU A 154 -13.62 -9.47 -27.09
C LEU A 154 -14.90 -9.37 -27.91
N ASP A 155 -15.09 -10.29 -28.85
CA ASP A 155 -16.24 -10.29 -29.76
C ASP A 155 -16.87 -11.70 -29.87
N GLY A 156 -18.10 -11.76 -30.37
CA GLY A 156 -18.88 -12.98 -30.55
C GLY A 156 -19.91 -13.25 -29.44
N PRO A 157 -20.69 -14.33 -29.57
CA PRO A 157 -21.78 -14.66 -28.64
C PRO A 157 -21.40 -14.67 -27.16
N ALA A 158 -20.19 -15.14 -26.82
CA ALA A 158 -19.73 -15.19 -25.42
C ALA A 158 -19.39 -13.81 -24.84
N ALA A 159 -19.23 -12.79 -25.67
CA ALA A 159 -18.97 -11.41 -25.26
C ALA A 159 -20.25 -10.54 -25.17
N ALA A 160 -21.41 -11.07 -25.57
CA ALA A 160 -22.61 -10.29 -25.86
C ALA A 160 -23.10 -9.43 -24.68
N THR A 161 -22.98 -9.91 -23.44
CA THR A 161 -23.42 -9.18 -22.27
C THR A 161 -22.32 -8.51 -21.46
N ILE A 162 -21.03 -8.59 -21.86
CA ILE A 162 -19.91 -8.05 -21.06
C ILE A 162 -20.16 -6.59 -20.65
N VAL A 163 -20.57 -5.72 -21.59
CA VAL A 163 -20.76 -4.30 -21.31
C VAL A 163 -22.04 -4.06 -20.49
N SER A 164 -23.17 -4.62 -20.92
CA SER A 164 -24.49 -4.38 -20.30
C SER A 164 -24.61 -4.98 -18.89
N LYS A 165 -23.80 -6.01 -18.60
CA LYS A 165 -23.79 -6.74 -17.33
C LYS A 165 -22.54 -6.50 -16.49
N GLN A 166 -21.66 -5.57 -16.91
CA GLN A 166 -20.42 -5.23 -16.24
C GLN A 166 -19.54 -6.46 -15.96
N GLY A 167 -19.38 -7.32 -16.96
CA GLY A 167 -18.58 -8.54 -16.85
C GLY A 167 -17.10 -8.26 -16.59
N PHE A 168 -16.58 -7.12 -17.06
CA PHE A 168 -15.19 -6.69 -16.85
C PHE A 168 -15.14 -5.30 -16.22
N ASN A 169 -14.04 -5.01 -15.52
CA ASN A 169 -13.75 -3.67 -15.04
C ASN A 169 -13.41 -2.73 -16.21
N LEU A 170 -14.13 -1.61 -16.30
CA LEU A 170 -13.95 -0.58 -17.33
C LEU A 170 -13.53 0.78 -16.72
N THR A 171 -13.15 0.82 -15.45
CA THR A 171 -12.78 2.04 -14.71
C THR A 171 -11.36 1.96 -14.15
N HIS A 172 -10.74 3.10 -13.81
CA HIS A 172 -9.39 3.10 -13.23
C HIS A 172 -9.33 2.47 -11.83
N TRP A 173 -10.47 2.34 -11.14
CA TRP A 173 -10.53 1.71 -9.83
C TRP A 173 -10.37 0.20 -9.96
N ARG A 174 -9.18 -0.28 -9.59
CA ARG A 174 -8.77 -1.69 -9.67
C ARG A 174 -8.88 -2.43 -8.34
N GLY A 175 -9.09 -1.72 -7.23
CA GLY A 175 -9.18 -2.29 -5.88
C GLY A 175 -10.52 -2.93 -5.53
N GLN A 176 -10.53 -3.63 -4.41
CA GLN A 176 -11.74 -4.27 -3.89
C GLN A 176 -12.61 -3.30 -3.12
N THR A 177 -13.92 -3.56 -3.13
CA THR A 177 -14.81 -2.92 -2.17
C THR A 177 -14.62 -3.57 -0.81
N SER A 178 -14.25 -2.78 0.20
CA SER A 178 -14.17 -3.26 1.58
C SER A 178 -15.55 -3.71 2.08
N VAL A 179 -15.57 -4.81 2.83
CA VAL A 179 -16.78 -5.39 3.41
C VAL A 179 -16.68 -5.42 4.92
N HIS A 180 -17.83 -5.30 5.58
CA HIS A 180 -17.92 -5.14 7.02
C HIS A 180 -19.00 -6.05 7.60
N LEU A 181 -18.78 -6.48 8.83
CA LEU A 181 -19.80 -7.09 9.67
C LEU A 181 -20.03 -6.21 10.90
N THR A 182 -21.19 -5.58 10.96
CA THR A 182 -21.60 -4.71 12.06
C THR A 182 -22.38 -5.49 13.11
N TYR A 183 -21.78 -5.69 14.27
CA TYR A 183 -22.36 -6.46 15.37
C TYR A 183 -23.59 -5.74 15.95
N GLN A 184 -24.68 -6.49 16.11
CA GLN A 184 -25.93 -6.02 16.69
C GLN A 184 -25.90 -6.28 18.20
N LEU A 185 -26.10 -5.22 18.98
CA LEU A 185 -26.22 -5.27 20.42
C LEU A 185 -27.65 -4.91 20.85
N PRO A 186 -28.12 -5.42 22.01
CA PRO A 186 -29.32 -4.90 22.66
C PRO A 186 -29.21 -3.38 22.86
N LYS A 187 -30.34 -2.66 22.68
CA LYS A 187 -30.41 -1.22 22.94
C LYS A 187 -30.16 -0.93 24.43
N GLU A 188 -29.66 0.27 24.73
CA GLU A 188 -29.49 0.86 26.09
C GLU A 188 -28.28 0.39 26.92
N GLU A 189 -27.41 -0.51 26.45
CA GLU A 189 -26.22 -0.92 27.21
C GLU A 189 -25.03 0.05 27.01
N THR A 190 -24.51 0.61 28.11
CA THR A 190 -23.24 1.36 28.10
C THR A 190 -22.07 0.38 28.07
N VAL A 191 -21.45 0.22 26.90
CA VAL A 191 -20.31 -0.67 26.68
C VAL A 191 -19.00 0.05 26.97
N THR A 192 -18.16 -0.58 27.80
CA THR A 192 -16.84 -0.06 28.22
C THR A 192 -15.66 -0.87 27.66
N ALA A 193 -15.91 -2.09 27.18
CA ALA A 193 -14.90 -2.87 26.47
C ALA A 193 -15.50 -3.68 25.33
N PHE A 194 -14.73 -3.89 24.27
CA PHE A 194 -15.04 -4.80 23.17
C PHE A 194 -13.84 -5.69 22.90
N TYR A 195 -14.07 -7.00 22.95
CA TYR A 195 -13.11 -8.06 22.67
C TYR A 195 -13.52 -8.78 21.39
N ASN A 196 -12.54 -9.11 20.55
CA ASN A 196 -12.75 -9.93 19.37
C ASN A 196 -11.48 -10.72 18.99
N GLU A 197 -11.68 -11.84 18.31
CA GLU A 197 -10.61 -12.66 17.76
C GLU A 197 -10.64 -12.63 16.24
N VAL A 198 -9.47 -12.56 15.61
CA VAL A 198 -9.33 -12.63 14.15
C VAL A 198 -8.37 -13.76 13.79
N THR A 199 -8.76 -14.55 12.81
CA THR A 199 -7.89 -15.55 12.18
C THR A 199 -7.87 -15.28 10.68
N ALA A 200 -6.80 -14.66 10.19
CA ALA A 200 -6.60 -14.48 8.75
C ALA A 200 -6.31 -15.83 8.10
N GLN A 201 -7.11 -16.20 7.09
CA GLN A 201 -6.99 -17.46 6.36
C GLN A 201 -6.14 -17.30 5.09
N THR A 202 -6.00 -16.07 4.61
CA THR A 202 -5.06 -15.66 3.56
C THR A 202 -4.26 -14.45 4.02
N ASN A 203 -3.20 -14.09 3.31
CA ASN A 203 -2.32 -12.97 3.66
C ASN A 203 -1.71 -12.24 2.45
N PRO A 204 -2.49 -11.88 1.41
CA PRO A 204 -1.92 -11.10 0.33
C PRO A 204 -1.46 -9.73 0.85
N SER A 205 -0.40 -9.20 0.23
CA SER A 205 0.08 -7.85 0.55
C SER A 205 -1.05 -6.84 0.37
N SER A 206 -0.96 -5.76 1.14
CA SER A 206 -1.93 -4.67 1.12
C SER A 206 -3.32 -5.09 1.57
N SER A 207 -3.35 -5.86 2.67
CA SER A 207 -4.59 -6.32 3.30
C SER A 207 -4.70 -5.76 4.70
N TYR A 208 -5.90 -5.31 5.05
CA TYR A 208 -6.25 -4.98 6.43
C TYR A 208 -7.39 -5.87 6.91
N TYR A 209 -7.12 -6.64 7.97
CA TYR A 209 -8.10 -7.42 8.72
C TYR A 209 -8.40 -6.68 10.02
N CYS A 210 -9.43 -5.83 10.00
CA CYS A 210 -9.86 -5.08 11.17
C CYS A 210 -10.66 -5.96 12.11
N ALA A 211 -10.14 -6.15 13.33
CA ALA A 211 -10.75 -6.96 14.37
C ALA A 211 -11.86 -6.21 15.12
N ILE A 212 -11.62 -4.93 15.41
CA ILE A 212 -12.50 -4.10 16.21
C ILE A 212 -12.56 -2.71 15.59
N GLY A 213 -13.64 -2.43 14.88
CA GLY A 213 -14.12 -1.10 14.58
C GLY A 213 -15.07 -0.60 15.67
N PHE A 214 -14.99 0.69 15.97
CA PHE A 214 -15.88 1.41 16.88
C PHE A 214 -16.09 2.84 16.37
N GLY A 215 -17.12 3.56 16.81
CA GLY A 215 -17.44 4.92 16.35
C GLY A 215 -16.37 5.98 16.63
N GLY A 216 -15.26 5.61 17.26
CA GLY A 216 -14.11 6.46 17.55
C GLY A 216 -12.78 5.94 17.02
N GLY A 217 -12.73 4.79 16.35
CA GLY A 217 -11.50 4.28 15.78
C GLY A 217 -11.59 2.87 15.21
N TYR A 218 -10.43 2.29 14.97
CA TYR A 218 -10.29 0.92 14.48
C TYR A 218 -9.04 0.26 15.07
N PHE A 219 -9.09 -1.07 15.19
CA PHE A 219 -8.02 -1.91 15.71
C PHE A 219 -7.98 -3.23 14.94
N GLY A 220 -6.82 -3.60 14.42
CA GLY A 220 -6.63 -4.90 13.79
C GLY A 220 -5.22 -5.14 13.31
N MET A 221 -5.08 -5.91 12.23
CA MET A 221 -3.79 -6.34 11.72
C MET A 221 -3.70 -6.28 10.19
N GLN A 222 -2.52 -5.92 9.70
CA GLN A 222 -2.24 -5.69 8.28
C GLN A 222 -1.13 -6.59 7.77
N VAL A 223 -1.20 -6.90 6.47
CA VAL A 223 -0.06 -7.30 5.66
C VAL A 223 0.33 -6.10 4.82
N THR A 224 1.45 -5.44 5.13
CA THR A 224 1.87 -4.23 4.41
C THR A 224 2.75 -4.53 3.21
N SER A 225 3.49 -5.65 3.25
CA SER A 225 4.32 -6.13 2.15
C SER A 225 4.53 -7.65 2.31
N PRO A 226 5.20 -8.32 1.35
CA PRO A 226 5.51 -9.75 1.48
C PRO A 226 6.35 -10.10 2.73
N VAL A 227 7.02 -9.12 3.34
CA VAL A 227 7.95 -9.31 4.45
C VAL A 227 7.59 -8.50 5.70
N GLN A 228 6.52 -7.71 5.67
CA GLN A 228 6.13 -6.87 6.80
C GLN A 228 4.64 -6.97 7.11
N ARG A 229 4.36 -7.11 8.41
CA ARG A 229 3.03 -7.14 9.00
C ARG A 229 2.96 -6.14 10.16
N ARG A 230 1.77 -5.58 10.40
CA ARG A 230 1.53 -4.59 11.46
C ARG A 230 0.30 -4.97 12.26
N VAL A 231 0.29 -4.65 13.55
CA VAL A 231 -0.91 -4.52 14.40
C VAL A 231 -1.14 -3.03 14.59
N ILE A 232 -2.31 -2.52 14.19
CA ILE A 232 -2.58 -1.08 14.11
C ILE A 232 -3.76 -0.68 14.98
N PHE A 233 -3.65 0.41 15.74
CA PHE A 233 -4.74 0.98 16.53
C PHE A 233 -4.80 2.48 16.29
N SER A 234 -5.97 2.97 15.86
CA SER A 234 -6.21 4.39 15.57
C SER A 234 -7.43 4.90 16.33
N VAL A 235 -7.38 6.16 16.74
CA VAL A 235 -8.48 6.89 17.38
C VAL A 235 -8.67 8.22 16.67
N TRP A 236 -9.87 8.49 16.15
CA TRP A 236 -10.15 9.74 15.43
C TRP A 236 -10.12 10.94 16.37
N ASP A 237 -9.70 12.08 15.83
CA ASP A 237 -9.87 13.38 16.45
C ASP A 237 -11.37 13.72 16.58
N ASN A 238 -11.70 14.73 17.37
CA ASN A 238 -13.07 15.25 17.50
C ASN A 238 -13.26 16.49 16.62
N ALA A 239 -13.01 16.33 15.33
CA ALA A 239 -13.02 17.38 14.31
C ALA A 239 -13.59 16.88 12.98
N THR A 240 -14.00 17.82 12.12
CA THR A 240 -14.50 17.55 10.76
C THR A 240 -13.42 17.64 9.68
N GLU A 241 -12.25 18.20 10.01
CA GLU A 241 -11.10 18.24 9.10
C GLU A 241 -10.57 16.82 8.85
N GLY A 242 -10.63 16.37 7.60
CA GLY A 242 -10.34 15.00 7.21
C GLY A 242 -9.02 14.80 6.47
N MET A 243 -8.34 15.85 6.03
CA MET A 243 -7.15 15.76 5.17
C MET A 243 -5.86 15.97 5.94
N SER A 244 -5.78 17.03 6.76
CA SER A 244 -4.53 17.40 7.43
C SER A 244 -4.75 17.66 8.91
N ARG A 245 -4.16 16.78 9.74
CA ARG A 245 -4.27 16.87 11.19
C ARG A 245 -3.70 18.16 11.77
N ASP A 246 -2.72 18.76 11.11
CA ASP A 246 -2.11 20.02 11.55
C ASP A 246 -3.09 21.20 11.54
N LYS A 247 -4.21 21.08 10.82
CA LYS A 247 -5.30 22.07 10.79
C LYS A 247 -6.36 21.82 11.88
N VAL A 248 -6.32 20.69 12.58
CA VAL A 248 -7.22 20.40 13.71
C VAL A 248 -6.77 21.23 14.90
N GLU A 249 -7.69 21.89 15.60
CA GLU A 249 -7.34 22.64 16.82
C GLU A 249 -6.90 21.69 17.94
N GLU A 250 -5.92 22.09 18.76
CA GLU A 250 -5.35 21.25 19.83
C GLU A 250 -6.44 20.70 20.78
N LYS A 251 -7.44 21.52 21.11
CA LYS A 251 -8.59 21.13 21.94
C LYS A 251 -9.49 20.04 21.32
N ASP A 252 -9.30 19.72 20.05
CA ASP A 252 -10.09 18.75 19.28
C ASP A 252 -9.26 17.51 18.94
N ARG A 253 -7.93 17.55 19.15
CA ARG A 253 -7.02 16.46 18.86
C ARG A 253 -7.07 15.38 19.95
N SER A 254 -7.02 14.14 19.51
CA SER A 254 -6.69 13.00 20.35
C SER A 254 -5.23 13.09 20.82
N GLY A 255 -5.02 12.93 22.13
CA GLY A 255 -3.69 13.00 22.76
C GLY A 255 -3.18 11.63 23.15
N LEU A 256 -1.93 11.30 22.83
CA LEU A 256 -1.31 10.05 23.25
C LEU A 256 -1.08 10.07 24.77
N LEU A 257 -1.61 9.06 25.48
CA LEU A 257 -1.43 8.91 26.93
C LEU A 257 -0.31 7.90 27.25
N ALA A 258 -0.31 6.76 26.56
CA ALA A 258 0.65 5.69 26.77
C ALA A 258 0.76 4.83 25.51
N LYS A 259 1.90 4.16 25.33
CA LYS A 259 2.09 3.16 24.28
C LYS A 259 2.94 2.00 24.77
N GLY A 260 2.75 0.84 24.16
CA GLY A 260 3.58 -0.33 24.43
C GLY A 260 5.02 -0.16 23.99
N ASP A 261 5.85 -1.10 24.43
CA ASP A 261 7.22 -1.23 23.93
C ASP A 261 7.23 -1.44 22.41
N LYS A 262 8.15 -0.77 21.72
CA LYS A 262 8.32 -0.80 20.24
C LYS A 262 7.09 -0.39 19.43
N VAL A 263 6.05 0.15 20.06
CA VAL A 263 4.90 0.71 19.35
C VAL A 263 5.28 2.09 18.80
N PHE A 264 5.09 2.29 17.50
CA PHE A 264 5.08 3.62 16.88
C PHE A 264 3.78 4.34 17.22
N ALA A 265 3.83 5.66 17.44
CA ALA A 265 2.64 6.48 17.59
C ALA A 265 2.85 7.85 16.90
N GLY A 266 1.81 8.35 16.25
CA GLY A 266 1.82 9.62 15.52
C GLY A 266 0.42 10.09 15.16
N GLY A 267 0.30 11.12 14.32
CA GLY A 267 -0.97 11.57 13.75
C GLY A 267 -1.22 11.00 12.35
N PHE A 268 -2.48 10.94 11.92
CA PHE A 268 -2.86 10.59 10.54
C PHE A 268 -3.86 11.60 9.95
N GLY A 269 -4.00 11.57 8.62
CA GLY A 269 -4.89 12.40 7.79
C GLY A 269 -5.28 11.69 6.49
N GLY A 270 -6.15 12.28 5.68
CA GLY A 270 -6.54 11.79 4.34
C GLY A 270 -7.82 10.94 4.32
N GLU A 271 -8.18 10.35 5.46
CA GLU A 271 -9.37 9.49 5.65
C GLU A 271 -10.16 9.88 6.92
N GLY A 272 -10.10 11.17 7.25
CA GLY A 272 -10.28 11.63 8.64
C GLY A 272 -8.93 11.96 9.25
N THR A 273 -8.95 12.58 10.43
CA THR A 273 -7.74 12.90 11.21
C THR A 273 -7.79 12.24 12.58
N GLY A 274 -6.64 11.90 13.14
CA GLY A 274 -6.59 11.22 14.43
C GLY A 274 -5.20 10.83 14.91
N GLY A 275 -5.16 10.17 16.05
CA GLY A 275 -4.00 9.47 16.58
C GLY A 275 -3.89 8.08 15.96
N HIS A 276 -2.70 7.73 15.49
CA HIS A 276 -2.37 6.44 14.92
C HIS A 276 -1.27 5.78 15.73
N SER A 277 -1.34 4.47 15.89
CA SER A 277 -0.25 3.68 16.43
C SER A 277 -0.15 2.32 15.75
N HIS A 278 1.06 1.79 15.69
CA HIS A 278 1.26 0.43 15.21
C HIS A 278 2.45 -0.26 15.84
N LEU A 279 2.35 -1.59 15.93
CA LEU A 279 3.46 -2.48 16.24
C LEU A 279 3.79 -3.29 14.98
N LYS A 280 5.05 -3.26 14.54
CA LYS A 280 5.53 -4.23 13.55
C LYS A 280 5.56 -5.60 14.23
N PHE A 281 4.68 -6.50 13.76
CA PHE A 281 4.53 -7.82 14.35
C PHE A 281 4.17 -8.85 13.29
N ASP A 282 4.99 -9.87 13.19
CA ASP A 282 4.85 -10.95 12.22
C ASP A 282 3.87 -12.02 12.72
N TRP A 283 2.58 -11.68 12.77
CA TRP A 283 1.50 -12.64 13.09
C TRP A 283 1.38 -13.71 11.99
N ASN A 284 1.08 -14.97 12.31
CA ASN A 284 1.00 -16.04 11.31
C ASN A 284 -0.39 -16.19 10.68
N THR A 285 -0.45 -16.50 9.38
CA THR A 285 -1.70 -16.91 8.72
C THR A 285 -2.23 -18.21 9.37
N GLY A 286 -3.54 -18.26 9.62
CA GLY A 286 -4.20 -19.37 10.32
C GLY A 286 -4.05 -19.32 11.84
N GLU A 287 -3.22 -18.42 12.38
CA GLU A 287 -3.08 -18.24 13.83
C GLU A 287 -4.12 -17.24 14.35
N LYS A 288 -4.78 -17.61 15.44
CA LYS A 288 -5.75 -16.76 16.11
C LYS A 288 -5.05 -15.60 16.83
N GLN A 289 -5.50 -14.39 16.53
CA GLN A 289 -5.04 -13.15 17.13
C GLN A 289 -6.17 -12.54 17.99
N ARG A 290 -5.85 -11.99 19.17
CA ARG A 290 -6.85 -11.49 20.14
C ARG A 290 -6.67 -10.01 20.40
N PHE A 291 -7.79 -9.28 20.34
CA PHE A 291 -7.83 -7.82 20.43
C PHE A 291 -8.83 -7.40 21.50
N LEU A 292 -8.51 -6.33 22.22
CA LEU A 292 -9.39 -5.71 23.20
C LEU A 292 -9.30 -4.19 23.08
N VAL A 293 -10.42 -3.52 22.91
CA VAL A 293 -10.52 -2.07 23.11
C VAL A 293 -11.26 -1.80 24.41
N THR A 294 -10.76 -0.85 25.19
CA THR A 294 -11.44 -0.34 26.39
C THR A 294 -11.65 1.16 26.30
N VAL A 295 -12.69 1.67 26.95
CA VAL A 295 -12.92 3.10 27.15
C VAL A 295 -13.18 3.39 28.63
N LYS A 296 -12.57 4.46 29.16
CA LYS A 296 -12.84 4.97 30.51
C LYS A 296 -12.99 6.49 30.51
N PRO A 297 -13.79 7.07 31.42
CA PRO A 297 -13.95 8.52 31.51
C PRO A 297 -12.66 9.21 31.98
N ASP A 298 -12.44 10.44 31.50
CA ASP A 298 -11.37 11.35 31.92
C ASP A 298 -11.85 12.82 31.83
N GLY A 299 -12.65 13.23 32.82
CA GLY A 299 -13.29 14.54 32.84
C GLY A 299 -14.29 14.69 31.68
N ASP A 300 -14.08 15.70 30.83
CA ASP A 300 -14.86 15.93 29.60
C ASP A 300 -14.43 15.03 28.42
N ALA A 301 -13.39 14.21 28.62
CA ALA A 301 -12.83 13.33 27.62
C ALA A 301 -13.01 11.86 27.97
N SER A 302 -12.59 11.01 27.05
CA SER A 302 -12.52 9.58 27.25
C SER A 302 -11.17 9.02 26.82
N ILE A 303 -10.66 8.05 27.56
CA ILE A 303 -9.41 7.34 27.22
C ILE A 303 -9.78 6.04 26.53
N PHE A 304 -9.40 5.91 25.26
CA PHE A 304 -9.52 4.70 24.46
C PHE A 304 -8.18 3.97 24.48
N ALA A 305 -8.16 2.70 24.87
CA ALA A 305 -6.94 1.89 24.90
C ALA A 305 -7.12 0.58 24.14
N GLY A 306 -6.18 0.30 23.23
CA GLY A 306 -6.12 -0.93 22.44
C GLY A 306 -5.06 -1.87 22.99
N TYR A 307 -5.48 -3.08 23.37
CA TYR A 307 -4.62 -4.15 23.85
C TYR A 307 -4.58 -5.32 22.87
N PHE A 308 -3.38 -5.83 22.63
CA PHE A 308 -3.12 -6.97 21.77
C PHE A 308 -2.51 -8.09 22.59
N TYR A 309 -3.06 -9.30 22.48
CA TYR A 309 -2.47 -10.46 23.12
C TYR A 309 -1.29 -10.99 22.31
N ARG A 310 -0.09 -10.93 22.88
CA ARG A 310 1.13 -11.43 22.28
C ARG A 310 1.22 -12.94 22.49
N ASN A 311 0.85 -13.73 21.49
CA ASN A 311 0.92 -15.20 21.56
C ASN A 311 2.33 -15.72 21.89
N ASP A 312 3.37 -15.07 21.36
CA ASP A 312 4.77 -15.39 21.62
C ASP A 312 5.21 -15.08 23.07
N LEU A 313 4.63 -14.05 23.69
CA LEU A 313 4.92 -13.67 25.07
C LEU A 313 3.89 -14.22 26.07
N LYS A 314 2.81 -14.81 25.57
CA LYS A 314 1.63 -15.28 26.31
C LYS A 314 1.06 -14.23 27.28
N LYS A 315 1.04 -12.95 26.88
CA LYS A 315 0.51 -11.85 27.71
C LYS A 315 -0.17 -10.77 26.89
N TRP A 316 -1.09 -10.05 27.53
CA TRP A 316 -1.65 -8.83 26.97
C TRP A 316 -0.61 -7.71 26.98
N THR A 317 -0.55 -6.98 25.88
CA THR A 317 0.32 -5.81 25.72
C THR A 317 -0.51 -4.63 25.26
N LEU A 318 -0.16 -3.44 25.75
CA LEU A 318 -0.74 -2.20 25.27
C LEU A 318 -0.18 -1.93 23.86
N ILE A 319 -1.04 -1.63 22.90
CA ILE A 319 -0.61 -0.96 21.67
C ILE A 319 -0.49 0.53 22.00
N SER A 320 -1.62 1.19 22.24
CA SER A 320 -1.60 2.55 22.77
C SER A 320 -2.90 2.91 23.48
N ALA A 321 -2.84 4.00 24.23
CA ALA A 321 -3.98 4.65 24.87
C ALA A 321 -4.04 6.12 24.42
N TRP A 322 -5.21 6.57 23.99
CA TRP A 322 -5.46 7.92 23.49
C TRP A 322 -6.58 8.58 24.28
N ARG A 323 -6.35 9.82 24.72
CA ARG A 323 -7.39 10.69 25.28
C ARG A 323 -8.10 11.42 24.14
N ARG A 324 -9.41 11.23 24.00
CA ARG A 324 -10.24 11.91 23.00
C ARG A 324 -11.13 12.95 23.69
N PRO A 325 -10.95 14.25 23.43
CA PRO A 325 -11.70 15.32 24.10
C PRO A 325 -13.18 15.35 23.72
N ARG A 326 -14.03 15.87 24.62
CA ARG A 326 -15.49 16.04 24.44
C ARG A 326 -16.17 14.79 23.88
N THR A 327 -15.85 13.65 24.49
CA THR A 327 -16.31 12.33 24.07
C THR A 327 -16.81 11.58 25.29
N GLU A 328 -18.01 11.02 25.21
CA GLU A 328 -18.58 10.17 26.25
C GLU A 328 -17.81 8.85 26.40
N ALA A 329 -17.71 8.35 27.62
CA ALA A 329 -16.96 7.13 27.95
C ALA A 329 -17.74 5.85 27.64
N LYS A 330 -18.12 5.70 26.37
CA LYS A 330 -18.83 4.53 25.84
C LYS A 330 -18.33 4.16 24.45
N LEU A 331 -18.23 2.86 24.20
CA LEU A 331 -17.99 2.34 22.85
C LEU A 331 -19.33 2.29 22.10
N THR A 332 -19.28 2.62 20.81
CA THR A 332 -20.42 2.57 19.90
C THR A 332 -19.97 1.98 18.56
N GLY A 333 -20.93 1.57 17.72
CA GLY A 333 -20.65 1.18 16.33
C GLY A 333 -19.66 0.03 16.21
N PHE A 334 -20.01 -1.16 16.68
CA PHE A 334 -19.12 -2.32 16.74
C PHE A 334 -19.08 -3.04 15.38
N TYR A 335 -17.91 -3.16 14.76
CA TYR A 335 -17.78 -3.88 13.50
C TYR A 335 -16.42 -4.56 13.32
N SER A 336 -16.32 -5.43 12.33
CA SER A 336 -15.07 -5.93 11.75
C SER A 336 -15.09 -5.66 10.25
N PHE A 337 -13.92 -5.59 9.59
CA PHE A 337 -13.86 -5.45 8.13
C PHE A 337 -12.62 -6.09 7.50
N ILE A 338 -12.70 -6.33 6.19
CA ILE A 338 -11.56 -6.67 5.33
C ILE A 338 -11.42 -5.61 4.24
N GLU A 339 -10.20 -5.14 4.01
CA GLU A 339 -9.88 -4.11 3.02
C GLU A 339 -8.64 -4.46 2.18
N ASP A 340 -8.68 -4.01 0.93
CA ASP A 340 -7.57 -3.90 -0.02
C ASP A 340 -7.14 -2.44 -0.14
N PHE A 341 -5.88 -2.14 0.19
CA PHE A 341 -5.34 -0.78 0.11
C PHE A 341 -4.28 -0.56 -0.99
N ALA A 342 -4.04 -1.52 -1.90
CA ALA A 342 -3.09 -1.32 -3.02
C ALA A 342 -3.62 -1.76 -4.39
N HIS A 343 -4.93 -1.87 -4.53
CA HIS A 343 -5.61 -2.17 -5.79
C HIS A 343 -5.26 -3.53 -6.41
N ASN A 344 -4.82 -4.52 -5.63
CA ASN A 344 -4.52 -5.89 -6.05
C ASN A 344 -5.71 -6.82 -5.81
N ALA A 345 -6.82 -6.44 -6.42
CA ALA A 345 -8.11 -7.05 -6.16
C ALA A 345 -8.21 -8.53 -6.58
N GLN A 346 -7.31 -9.02 -7.43
CA GLN A 346 -7.29 -10.44 -7.81
C GLN A 346 -7.00 -11.38 -6.63
N ALA A 347 -6.32 -10.89 -5.60
CA ALA A 347 -5.95 -11.70 -4.46
C ALA A 347 -7.14 -11.95 -3.53
N THR A 348 -7.33 -13.21 -3.12
CA THR A 348 -8.33 -13.57 -2.12
C THR A 348 -7.89 -13.13 -0.73
N ARG A 349 -8.73 -12.33 -0.07
CA ARG A 349 -8.59 -11.94 1.34
C ARG A 349 -9.70 -12.57 2.14
N ARG A 350 -9.37 -13.48 3.04
CA ARG A 350 -10.34 -14.21 3.84
C ARG A 350 -9.92 -14.26 5.30
N ALA A 351 -10.86 -14.05 6.21
CA ALA A 351 -10.64 -14.18 7.64
C ALA A 351 -11.90 -14.58 8.39
N SER A 352 -11.72 -15.27 9.52
CA SER A 352 -12.76 -15.51 10.52
C SER A 352 -12.67 -14.48 11.65
N PHE A 353 -13.83 -14.06 12.15
CA PHE A 353 -14.01 -13.09 13.22
C PHE A 353 -14.90 -13.73 14.30
N GLY A 354 -14.34 -14.00 15.46
CA GLY A 354 -14.94 -14.93 16.42
C GLY A 354 -14.77 -14.54 17.87
N ASN A 355 -15.56 -15.22 18.71
CA ASN A 355 -15.58 -14.99 20.15
C ASN A 355 -15.76 -13.49 20.50
N ALA A 356 -16.64 -12.79 19.80
CA ALA A 356 -16.92 -11.39 20.08
C ALA A 356 -17.60 -11.26 21.45
N TRP A 357 -17.12 -10.34 22.29
CA TRP A 357 -17.67 -10.06 23.61
C TRP A 357 -17.64 -8.57 23.91
N VAL A 358 -18.73 -8.02 24.43
CA VAL A 358 -18.78 -6.67 24.96
C VAL A 358 -18.91 -6.70 26.47
N ARG A 359 -18.25 -5.76 27.14
CA ARG A 359 -18.37 -5.58 28.60
C ARG A 359 -19.13 -4.30 28.90
N THR A 360 -20.18 -4.41 29.70
CA THR A 360 -20.97 -3.27 30.19
C THR A 360 -20.24 -2.55 31.33
N ALA A 361 -20.68 -1.33 31.65
CA ALA A 361 -20.13 -0.53 32.75
C ALA A 361 -20.23 -1.21 34.13
N ASP A 362 -21.24 -2.06 34.36
CA ASP A 362 -21.37 -2.88 35.58
C ASP A 362 -20.50 -4.16 35.56
N GLY A 363 -19.67 -4.31 34.52
CA GLY A 363 -18.66 -5.35 34.41
C GLY A 363 -19.13 -6.67 33.83
N LYS A 364 -20.40 -6.79 33.40
CA LYS A 364 -20.96 -8.00 32.81
C LYS A 364 -20.51 -8.16 31.35
N TRP A 365 -20.28 -9.41 30.96
CA TRP A 365 -19.93 -9.79 29.60
C TRP A 365 -21.15 -10.27 28.83
N SER A 366 -21.31 -9.80 27.59
CA SER A 366 -22.39 -10.19 26.67
C SER A 366 -21.81 -10.51 25.29
N GLU A 367 -22.35 -11.55 24.63
CA GLU A 367 -21.95 -11.95 23.28
C GLU A 367 -22.84 -11.28 22.22
N PRO A 368 -22.27 -10.49 21.30
CA PRO A 368 -22.98 -10.16 20.07
C PRO A 368 -23.11 -11.42 19.21
N LEU A 369 -24.35 -11.87 19.00
CA LEU A 369 -24.65 -13.09 18.24
C LEU A 369 -25.04 -12.82 16.79
N THR A 370 -25.53 -11.61 16.51
CA THR A 370 -25.98 -11.22 15.17
C THR A 370 -25.07 -10.14 14.61
N ALA A 371 -24.69 -10.25 13.34
CA ALA A 371 -23.96 -9.22 12.61
C ALA A 371 -24.67 -8.89 11.29
N ARG A 372 -24.68 -7.61 10.93
CA ARG A 372 -25.19 -7.11 9.66
C ARG A 372 -24.06 -6.93 8.68
N PHE A 373 -24.19 -7.52 7.50
CA PHE A 373 -23.27 -7.30 6.41
C PHE A 373 -23.47 -5.92 5.77
N THR A 374 -22.37 -5.20 5.58
CA THR A 374 -22.34 -3.98 4.79
C THR A 374 -21.07 -3.95 3.93
N ARG A 375 -21.03 -3.01 3.00
CA ARG A 375 -19.86 -2.71 2.18
C ARG A 375 -19.69 -1.20 2.13
N THR A 376 -18.49 -0.73 1.78
CA THR A 376 -18.25 0.72 1.63
C THR A 376 -19.27 1.33 0.68
N ALA A 377 -19.91 2.42 1.10
CA ALA A 377 -20.96 3.10 0.36
C ALA A 377 -20.39 3.90 -0.83
N GLY A 378 -21.14 4.00 -1.93
CA GLY A 378 -20.68 4.70 -3.15
C GLY A 378 -21.46 4.32 -4.41
N LYS A 379 -20.89 4.65 -5.58
CA LYS A 379 -21.36 4.15 -6.90
C LYS A 379 -21.40 2.63 -6.89
N GLU A 380 -22.27 2.04 -7.72
CA GLU A 380 -22.35 0.59 -7.89
C GLU A 380 -20.94 -0.04 -7.98
N PRO A 381 -20.64 -1.02 -7.13
CA PRO A 381 -19.30 -1.56 -7.04
C PRO A 381 -18.95 -2.24 -8.36
N VAL A 382 -17.77 -1.90 -8.89
CA VAL A 382 -17.27 -2.38 -10.19
C VAL A 382 -17.00 -3.89 -10.18
N ARG A 383 -16.94 -4.47 -8.99
CA ARG A 383 -16.68 -5.86 -8.66
C ARG A 383 -17.73 -6.33 -7.67
N ARG A 384 -18.05 -7.63 -7.64
CA ARG A 384 -19.06 -8.22 -6.74
C ARG A 384 -18.61 -9.53 -6.07
N ASP A 385 -17.31 -9.78 -6.07
CA ASP A 385 -16.71 -11.02 -5.57
C ASP A 385 -16.38 -10.90 -4.08
N TRP A 386 -17.43 -10.97 -3.26
CA TRP A 386 -17.32 -11.04 -1.80
C TRP A 386 -18.39 -11.93 -1.20
N GLU A 387 -18.08 -12.48 -0.04
CA GLU A 387 -19.00 -13.35 0.67
C GLU A 387 -18.76 -13.19 2.16
N ALA A 388 -19.83 -13.31 2.94
CA ALA A 388 -19.77 -13.40 4.37
C ALA A 388 -20.71 -14.51 4.86
N GLY A 389 -20.44 -15.01 6.06
CA GLY A 389 -21.27 -16.04 6.65
C GLY A 389 -20.87 -16.36 8.07
N THR A 390 -21.39 -17.49 8.56
CA THR A 390 -21.07 -18.05 9.86
C THR A 390 -20.46 -19.43 9.71
N ASP A 391 -19.61 -19.79 10.67
CA ASP A 391 -19.14 -21.15 10.91
C ASP A 391 -19.12 -21.35 12.43
N LYS A 392 -20.03 -22.17 12.93
CA LYS A 392 -20.24 -22.43 14.37
C LYS A 392 -20.39 -21.13 15.17
N ASP A 393 -19.44 -20.84 16.05
CA ASP A 393 -19.42 -19.70 16.96
C ASP A 393 -18.64 -18.49 16.41
N GLN A 394 -18.40 -18.44 15.10
CA GLN A 394 -17.66 -17.38 14.42
C GLN A 394 -18.38 -16.88 13.18
N PHE A 395 -18.09 -15.63 12.82
CA PHE A 395 -18.36 -15.09 11.50
C PHE A 395 -17.13 -15.25 10.60
N TRP A 396 -17.30 -15.10 9.29
CA TRP A 396 -16.19 -14.98 8.36
C TRP A 396 -16.57 -14.02 7.22
N MET A 397 -15.55 -13.42 6.61
CA MET A 397 -15.67 -12.58 5.42
C MET A 397 -14.59 -12.97 4.41
N GLN A 398 -14.94 -12.81 3.13
CA GLN A 398 -14.03 -12.90 2.00
C GLN A 398 -14.28 -11.73 1.05
N ILE A 399 -13.20 -11.13 0.56
CA ILE A 399 -13.20 -10.33 -0.66
C ILE A 399 -12.18 -10.92 -1.62
N GLY A 400 -12.47 -10.90 -2.92
CA GLY A 400 -11.50 -11.28 -3.94
C GLY A 400 -11.52 -12.75 -4.31
N GLY A 401 -10.61 -13.07 -5.22
CA GLY A 401 -10.51 -14.38 -5.84
C GLY A 401 -11.48 -14.61 -7.00
N TYR A 402 -12.24 -13.59 -7.42
CA TYR A 402 -13.22 -13.68 -8.51
C TYR A 402 -14.20 -14.83 -8.31
N ILE A 403 -14.75 -14.94 -7.09
CA ILE A 403 -15.81 -15.90 -6.78
C ILE A 403 -17.14 -15.43 -7.36
N ASP A 404 -17.97 -16.36 -7.83
CA ASP A 404 -19.37 -16.10 -8.24
C ASP A 404 -20.31 -16.20 -7.04
N ARG A 405 -20.05 -15.37 -6.04
CA ARG A 405 -20.82 -15.26 -4.80
C ARG A 405 -20.84 -13.81 -4.36
N ASN A 406 -22.00 -13.35 -3.93
CA ASN A 406 -22.24 -12.00 -3.48
C ASN A 406 -23.24 -12.02 -2.31
N THR A 407 -22.79 -11.65 -1.12
CA THR A 407 -23.68 -11.39 0.02
C THR A 407 -24.40 -10.04 -0.16
N GLU A 408 -25.71 -10.02 0.06
CA GLU A 408 -26.51 -8.83 -0.16
C GLU A 408 -26.30 -7.80 0.96
N TYR A 409 -26.31 -6.52 0.58
CA TYR A 409 -26.18 -5.43 1.55
C TYR A 409 -27.32 -5.50 2.57
N GLY A 410 -26.97 -5.54 3.85
CA GLY A 410 -27.93 -5.56 4.95
C GLY A 410 -28.30 -6.95 5.47
N ASP A 411 -27.81 -8.02 4.83
CA ASP A 411 -27.98 -9.41 5.30
C ASP A 411 -27.57 -9.56 6.77
N LEU A 412 -28.31 -10.40 7.49
CA LEU A 412 -28.07 -10.69 8.90
C LEU A 412 -27.57 -12.12 9.06
N PHE A 413 -26.46 -12.27 9.75
CA PHE A 413 -25.89 -13.56 10.13
C PHE A 413 -26.00 -13.75 11.63
N THR A 414 -26.30 -14.97 12.08
CA THR A 414 -26.34 -15.32 13.50
C THR A 414 -25.41 -16.50 13.77
N ARG A 415 -24.47 -16.31 14.71
CA ARG A 415 -23.52 -17.35 15.16
C ARG A 415 -24.03 -18.07 16.41
N GLU A 416 -23.50 -19.26 16.66
CA GLU A 416 -23.72 -19.98 17.92
C GLU A 416 -23.03 -19.24 19.09
N LYS A 417 -23.54 -19.43 20.30
CA LYS A 417 -22.90 -18.91 21.52
C LYS A 417 -21.56 -19.61 21.74
N SER A 418 -20.51 -18.83 22.03
CA SER A 418 -19.23 -19.39 22.43
C SER A 418 -19.20 -19.80 23.91
N ASN A 419 -19.93 -19.09 24.77
CA ASN A 419 -19.90 -19.16 26.24
C ASN A 419 -18.48 -19.07 26.83
N ARG A 420 -17.57 -18.39 26.14
CA ARG A 420 -16.15 -18.23 26.52
C ARG A 420 -15.75 -16.75 26.61
N PRO A 421 -16.23 -16.00 27.62
CA PRO A 421 -15.78 -14.63 27.83
C PRO A 421 -14.27 -14.60 28.08
N PRO A 422 -13.57 -13.50 27.72
CA PRO A 422 -12.15 -13.38 28.01
C PRO A 422 -11.93 -13.23 29.52
N THR A 423 -11.43 -14.29 30.17
CA THR A 423 -11.17 -14.33 31.62
C THR A 423 -9.70 -14.09 31.98
N ASP A 424 -8.80 -14.13 31.00
CA ASP A 424 -7.34 -13.99 31.15
C ASP A 424 -6.85 -12.54 30.91
N LEU A 425 -7.67 -11.55 31.26
CA LEU A 425 -7.39 -10.12 31.01
C LEU A 425 -6.47 -9.51 32.06
N GLU A 426 -5.22 -9.96 32.10
CA GLU A 426 -4.14 -9.31 32.84
C GLU A 426 -3.57 -8.14 32.01
N LEU A 427 -4.26 -7.00 32.04
CA LEU A 427 -3.90 -5.83 31.22
C LEU A 427 -2.80 -4.98 31.87
N PRO A 428 -1.82 -4.48 31.10
CA PRO A 428 -0.89 -3.47 31.59
C PRO A 428 -1.64 -2.25 32.15
N PRO A 429 -1.24 -1.69 33.30
CA PRO A 429 -1.90 -0.53 33.86
C PRO A 429 -1.74 0.69 32.97
N LEU A 430 -2.77 1.52 32.91
CA LEU A 430 -2.71 2.85 32.31
C LEU A 430 -2.36 3.89 33.38
N PRO A 431 -1.70 5.00 33.02
CA PRO A 431 -1.54 6.13 33.93
C PRO A 431 -2.90 6.60 34.50
N ASP A 432 -2.93 6.99 35.78
CA ASP A 432 -4.13 7.44 36.49
C ASP A 432 -4.66 8.79 36.00
N LYS A 433 -3.77 9.63 35.48
CA LYS A 433 -4.10 10.93 34.89
C LYS A 433 -3.25 11.11 33.63
N MET A 434 -3.77 11.91 32.71
CA MET A 434 -2.89 12.54 31.73
C MET A 434 -1.77 13.23 32.52
N PRO A 435 -0.48 13.03 32.21
CA PRO A 435 0.50 14.02 32.65
C PRO A 435 -0.05 15.39 32.22
N PRO A 436 0.08 16.44 33.06
CA PRO A 436 -0.37 17.77 32.66
C PRO A 436 0.12 17.97 31.24
N MET A 437 -0.77 18.38 30.32
CA MET A 437 -0.35 18.81 29.01
C MET A 437 0.64 19.94 29.27
N ALA A 438 1.93 19.59 29.34
CA ALA A 438 2.97 20.54 29.09
C ALA A 438 2.57 21.10 27.73
N PRO A 439 2.42 22.44 27.59
CA PRO A 439 2.17 23.02 26.28
C PRO A 439 3.16 22.34 25.35
N GLU A 440 2.66 21.64 24.34
CA GLU A 440 3.52 20.81 23.52
C GLU A 440 4.59 21.76 22.99
N VAL A 441 5.82 21.62 23.49
CA VAL A 441 6.92 22.46 23.07
C VAL A 441 7.30 21.91 21.71
N THR A 442 6.52 22.27 20.70
CA THR A 442 6.73 21.80 19.35
C THR A 442 7.86 22.62 18.73
N LEU A 443 8.70 21.96 17.94
CA LEU A 443 9.68 22.66 17.10
C LEU A 443 9.08 23.16 15.79
N ALA A 444 7.76 23.07 15.60
CA ALA A 444 7.10 23.49 14.37
C ALA A 444 7.46 24.94 13.95
N PRO A 445 7.57 25.92 14.86
CA PRO A 445 8.03 27.26 14.49
C PRO A 445 9.48 27.28 13.97
N ALA A 446 10.39 26.58 14.66
CA ALA A 446 11.80 26.49 14.27
C ALA A 446 11.99 25.73 12.94
N LEU A 447 11.23 24.65 12.75
CA LEU A 447 11.24 23.84 11.53
C LEU A 447 10.69 24.62 10.33
N LYS A 448 9.65 25.44 10.53
CA LYS A 448 9.11 26.31 9.47
C LYS A 448 10.16 27.33 9.00
N LEU A 449 10.87 27.96 9.94
CA LEU A 449 11.97 28.88 9.63
C LEU A 449 13.09 28.15 8.88
N LEU A 450 13.41 26.93 9.28
CA LEU A 450 14.43 26.12 8.63
C LEU A 450 14.02 25.72 7.19
N ALA A 451 12.76 25.34 6.97
CA ALA A 451 12.22 25.04 5.65
C ALA A 451 12.20 26.26 4.71
N GLN A 452 12.08 27.47 5.28
CA GLN A 452 12.18 28.75 4.58
C GLN A 452 13.64 29.20 4.35
N ASN A 453 14.62 28.33 4.64
CA ASN A 453 16.05 28.62 4.56
C ASN A 453 16.51 29.77 5.48
N ASN A 454 15.76 30.06 6.55
CA ASN A 454 16.10 31.04 7.58
C ASN A 454 16.78 30.37 8.77
N GLY A 455 17.99 29.84 8.52
CA GLY A 455 18.71 29.00 9.47
C GLY A 455 19.05 29.69 10.80
N ALA A 456 19.37 30.99 10.78
CA ALA A 456 19.73 31.73 11.98
C ALA A 456 18.55 31.91 12.95
N GLU A 457 17.38 32.29 12.43
CA GLU A 457 16.16 32.38 13.24
C GLU A 457 15.65 31.00 13.66
N ALA A 458 15.81 29.98 12.82
CA ALA A 458 15.51 28.60 13.17
C ALA A 458 16.33 28.11 14.36
N ILE A 459 17.65 28.38 14.37
CA ILE A 459 18.55 28.10 15.50
C ILE A 459 18.06 28.80 16.77
N GLN A 460 17.77 30.10 16.67
CA GLN A 460 17.33 30.89 17.83
C GLN A 460 16.01 30.35 18.40
N SER A 461 15.06 30.04 17.52
CA SER A 461 13.76 29.46 17.87
C SER A 461 13.92 28.08 18.51
N ALA A 462 14.75 27.21 17.94
CA ALA A 462 15.02 25.87 18.47
C ALA A 462 15.65 25.91 19.87
N ARG A 463 16.61 26.82 20.10
CA ARG A 463 17.23 27.04 21.42
C ARG A 463 16.22 27.51 22.46
N ALA A 464 15.38 28.48 22.10
CA ALA A 464 14.36 29.01 22.99
C ALA A 464 13.37 27.92 23.39
N LEU A 465 12.94 27.09 22.43
CA LEU A 465 12.02 25.97 22.67
C LEU A 465 12.66 24.87 23.52
N ALA A 466 13.90 24.46 23.23
CA ALA A 466 14.62 23.46 24.04
C ALA A 466 14.87 23.89 25.49
N ALA A 467 14.93 25.20 25.75
CA ALA A 467 15.12 25.78 27.08
C ALA A 467 13.83 25.90 27.90
N VAL A 468 12.64 25.65 27.32
CA VAL A 468 11.37 25.69 28.05
C VAL A 468 11.36 24.61 29.16
N PRO A 469 11.04 24.95 30.42
CA PRO A 469 10.88 23.97 31.48
C PRO A 469 9.87 22.89 31.10
N GLY A 470 10.28 21.62 31.14
CA GLY A 470 9.44 20.48 30.72
C GLY A 470 9.62 20.05 29.26
N ALA A 471 10.48 20.70 28.47
CA ALA A 471 10.83 20.22 27.12
C ALA A 471 11.36 18.77 27.17
N SER A 472 10.77 17.90 26.35
CA SER A 472 11.09 16.48 26.33
C SER A 472 12.53 16.23 25.82
N PRO A 473 13.12 15.05 26.11
CA PRO A 473 14.40 14.67 25.51
C PRO A 473 14.39 14.72 23.97
N GLU A 474 13.25 14.38 23.34
CA GLU A 474 13.07 14.41 21.89
C GLU A 474 13.10 15.86 21.36
N VAL A 475 12.44 16.80 22.03
CA VAL A 475 12.48 18.23 21.67
C VAL A 475 13.91 18.77 21.77
N LYS A 476 14.64 18.39 22.81
CA LYS A 476 16.04 18.81 22.98
C LYS A 476 16.97 18.22 21.91
N ALA A 477 16.80 16.94 21.58
CA ALA A 477 17.56 16.28 20.52
C ALA A 477 17.27 16.91 19.15
N MET A 478 15.99 17.11 18.83
CA MET A 478 15.56 17.72 17.57
C MET A 478 15.97 19.19 17.45
N ALA A 479 16.06 19.93 18.56
CA ALA A 479 16.59 21.29 18.55
C ALA A 479 18.07 21.31 18.17
N LEU A 480 18.89 20.38 18.66
CA LEU A 480 20.29 20.23 18.25
C LEU A 480 20.40 19.91 16.75
N ASP A 481 19.49 19.09 16.23
CA ASP A 481 19.39 18.81 14.81
C ASP A 481 19.06 20.06 13.98
N ILE A 482 18.11 20.89 14.43
CA ILE A 482 17.81 22.18 13.80
C ILE A 482 19.00 23.13 13.90
N GLU A 483 19.76 23.11 15.01
CA GLU A 483 20.96 23.92 15.11
C GLU A 483 22.00 23.55 14.06
N ARG A 484 22.23 22.25 13.88
CA ARG A 484 23.12 21.70 12.87
C ARG A 484 22.66 22.05 11.45
N LEU A 485 21.36 21.97 11.19
CA LEU A 485 20.78 22.25 9.87
C LEU A 485 20.66 23.76 9.57
N GLY A 486 20.45 24.59 10.58
CA GLY A 486 20.39 26.04 10.43
C GLY A 486 21.77 26.67 10.23
N ALA A 487 22.84 25.94 10.57
CA ALA A 487 24.19 26.40 10.36
C ALA A 487 24.50 26.56 8.86
N PRO A 488 25.25 27.61 8.48
CA PRO A 488 25.65 27.82 7.09
C PRO A 488 26.55 26.68 6.61
N GLU A 489 26.35 26.24 5.37
CA GLU A 489 27.25 25.25 4.78
C GLU A 489 28.69 25.79 4.67
N PRO A 490 29.70 24.94 4.92
CA PRO A 490 31.09 25.28 4.65
C PRO A 490 31.28 25.82 3.23
N LYS A 491 32.04 26.92 3.09
CA LYS A 491 32.37 27.51 1.78
C LYS A 491 33.21 26.57 0.90
N SER A 492 33.90 25.60 1.50
CA SER A 492 34.75 24.65 0.82
C SER A 492 34.83 23.34 1.61
N TYR A 493 34.95 22.23 0.89
CA TYR A 493 35.14 20.90 1.46
C TYR A 493 36.48 20.33 1.02
N LEU A 494 37.09 19.49 1.86
CA LEU A 494 38.32 18.77 1.50
C LEU A 494 37.98 17.58 0.61
N SER A 495 38.80 17.33 -0.42
CA SER A 495 38.77 16.04 -1.14
C SER A 495 39.12 14.90 -0.18
N PRO A 496 38.47 13.73 -0.26
CA PRO A 496 38.86 12.55 0.51
C PRO A 496 40.33 12.16 0.32
N ALA A 497 40.91 12.41 -0.85
CA ALA A 497 42.33 12.22 -1.12
C ALA A 497 43.23 13.14 -0.28
N ASN A 498 42.73 14.30 0.16
CA ASN A 498 43.50 15.30 0.91
C ASN A 498 43.25 15.25 2.43
N VAL A 499 42.41 14.32 2.90
CA VAL A 499 42.20 14.10 4.34
C VAL A 499 43.46 13.52 4.98
N SER A 500 43.92 14.17 6.06
CA SER A 500 45.11 13.81 6.83
C SER A 500 45.17 12.31 7.18
N ALA A 501 46.38 11.74 7.14
CA ALA A 501 46.62 10.35 7.55
C ALA A 501 46.31 10.08 9.04
N ALA A 502 46.29 11.14 9.87
CA ALA A 502 45.91 11.05 11.28
C ALA A 502 44.41 10.72 11.46
N SER A 503 43.56 11.16 10.53
CA SER A 503 42.12 10.87 10.56
C SER A 503 41.87 9.44 10.08
N LYS A 504 41.43 8.56 10.99
CA LYS A 504 41.13 7.15 10.70
C LYS A 504 39.77 6.93 10.02
N SER A 505 38.89 7.91 10.08
CA SER A 505 37.59 7.87 9.41
C SER A 505 37.10 9.26 9.00
N ALA A 506 36.25 9.31 7.97
CA ALA A 506 35.56 10.54 7.57
C ALA A 506 34.20 10.21 6.92
N PHE A 507 33.21 11.10 7.07
CA PHE A 507 31.94 10.99 6.36
C PHE A 507 32.04 11.67 5.00
N LEU A 508 31.56 11.01 3.94
CA LEU A 508 31.53 11.56 2.58
C LEU A 508 30.62 12.79 2.47
N SER A 509 29.61 12.90 3.33
CA SER A 509 28.74 14.08 3.38
C SER A 509 29.49 15.35 3.82
N ASP A 510 30.63 15.21 4.50
CA ASP A 510 31.50 16.32 4.94
C ASP A 510 32.73 16.53 4.02
N LEU A 511 32.78 15.85 2.86
CA LEU A 511 33.90 15.88 1.93
C LEU A 511 33.45 16.32 0.52
N ALA A 512 34.41 16.85 -0.25
CA ALA A 512 34.18 17.27 -1.62
C ALA A 512 33.99 16.04 -2.52
N TRP A 513 32.89 16.04 -3.28
CA TRP A 513 32.77 15.21 -4.47
C TRP A 513 33.39 15.96 -5.67
N THR A 514 33.91 15.21 -6.64
CA THR A 514 34.43 15.77 -7.90
C THR A 514 33.30 16.05 -8.90
N SER A 515 32.23 15.27 -8.85
CA SER A 515 30.99 15.54 -9.59
C SER A 515 29.78 14.91 -8.89
N ALA A 516 28.60 15.49 -9.10
CA ALA A 516 27.35 14.94 -8.60
C ALA A 516 26.20 15.25 -9.57
N GLN A 517 25.41 14.24 -9.89
CA GLN A 517 24.22 14.31 -10.73
C GLN A 517 23.08 13.58 -10.03
N VAL A 518 21.86 14.11 -10.15
CA VAL A 518 20.66 13.61 -9.48
C VAL A 518 19.48 13.70 -10.44
N GLY A 519 18.48 12.83 -10.27
CA GLY A 519 17.33 12.76 -11.16
C GLY A 519 16.35 13.93 -10.97
N TYR A 520 16.32 14.51 -9.77
CA TYR A 520 15.48 15.65 -9.43
C TYR A 520 16.18 16.57 -8.44
N GLY A 521 16.06 17.88 -8.67
CA GLY A 521 16.61 18.92 -7.80
C GLY A 521 18.15 18.91 -7.78
N ARG A 522 18.72 18.87 -6.57
CA ARG A 522 20.16 18.88 -6.33
C ARG A 522 20.52 17.95 -5.17
N PRO A 523 21.75 17.41 -5.14
CA PRO A 523 22.20 16.65 -3.99
C PRO A 523 22.34 17.58 -2.78
N THR A 524 21.94 17.11 -1.60
CA THR A 524 22.05 17.86 -0.35
C THR A 524 22.83 17.07 0.69
N ARG A 525 23.56 17.79 1.55
CA ARG A 525 24.43 17.22 2.58
C ARG A 525 23.74 17.27 3.92
N ASN A 526 23.69 16.13 4.60
CA ASN A 526 23.21 15.99 5.96
C ASN A 526 21.77 16.49 6.19
N ARG A 527 21.01 16.72 5.10
CA ARG A 527 19.65 17.25 5.06
C ARG A 527 18.91 16.76 3.82
N ALA A 528 17.60 16.67 3.88
CA ALA A 528 16.75 16.39 2.72
C ALA A 528 16.55 17.66 1.87
N LEU A 529 16.15 17.48 0.62
CA LEU A 529 15.77 18.60 -0.25
C LEU A 529 14.37 19.12 0.15
N THR A 530 14.27 20.39 0.53
CA THR A 530 13.02 21.02 1.00
C THR A 530 12.43 22.04 0.03
N GLU A 531 13.13 22.33 -1.08
CA GLU A 531 12.69 23.27 -2.09
C GLU A 531 11.42 22.72 -2.78
N ASN A 532 10.30 23.47 -2.71
CA ASN A 532 8.99 23.16 -3.31
C ASN A 532 8.22 21.94 -2.76
N SER A 533 8.70 21.28 -1.71
CA SER A 533 8.04 20.09 -1.14
C SER A 533 7.30 20.35 0.18
N GLY A 534 7.61 21.46 0.87
CA GLY A 534 7.11 21.69 2.24
C GLY A 534 7.62 20.65 3.26
N ASP A 535 8.63 19.86 2.88
CA ASP A 535 9.07 18.69 3.62
C ASP A 535 10.00 19.01 4.81
N PHE A 536 10.09 18.01 5.69
CA PHE A 536 10.98 17.99 6.84
C PHE A 536 12.46 17.95 6.40
N PRO A 537 13.34 18.86 6.88
CA PRO A 537 14.70 18.98 6.38
C PRO A 537 15.67 17.89 6.88
N LEU A 538 15.25 17.03 7.81
CA LEU A 538 16.10 15.95 8.33
C LEU A 538 16.09 14.72 7.45
N LEU A 539 17.27 14.11 7.31
CA LEU A 539 17.43 12.78 6.72
C LEU A 539 16.83 11.76 7.68
N ARG A 540 15.88 10.94 7.21
CA ARG A 540 15.20 9.96 8.05
C ARG A 540 14.65 8.76 7.29
N THR A 541 14.54 7.66 8.01
CA THR A 541 13.57 6.58 7.74
C THR A 541 12.33 6.79 8.62
N GLU A 542 11.30 5.93 8.50
CA GLU A 542 10.18 5.90 9.46
C GLU A 542 10.66 5.80 10.93
N GLU A 543 11.74 5.05 11.18
CA GLU A 543 12.18 4.67 12.52
C GLU A 543 13.29 5.55 13.09
N LYS A 544 14.06 6.23 12.25
CA LYS A 544 15.30 6.90 12.68
C LYS A 544 15.64 8.14 11.88
N VAL A 545 16.13 9.16 12.58
CA VAL A 545 16.76 10.36 12.02
C VAL A 545 18.27 10.16 11.93
N TYR A 546 18.87 10.64 10.85
CA TYR A 546 20.31 10.54 10.59
C TYR A 546 20.96 11.92 10.52
N GLU A 547 22.03 12.08 11.29
CA GLU A 547 22.82 13.30 11.30
C GLU A 547 23.69 13.44 10.05
N LYS A 548 24.16 12.31 9.50
CA LYS A 548 25.06 12.28 8.36
C LYS A 548 24.42 11.56 7.19
N GLY A 549 24.55 12.16 6.01
CA GLY A 549 24.12 11.51 4.79
C GLY A 549 24.16 12.40 3.57
N ILE A 550 23.92 11.78 2.42
CA ILE A 550 23.81 12.47 1.14
C ILE A 550 22.47 12.09 0.53
N PHE A 551 21.59 13.07 0.41
CA PHE A 551 20.36 12.93 -0.34
C PHE A 551 20.67 13.14 -1.82
N ALA A 552 20.19 12.22 -2.66
CA ALA A 552 20.67 12.11 -4.03
C ALA A 552 19.56 11.98 -5.08
N HIS A 553 18.32 11.60 -4.76
CA HIS A 553 17.22 11.35 -5.71
C HIS A 553 17.60 10.54 -6.98
N ALA A 554 17.09 9.32 -7.13
CA ALA A 554 17.45 8.50 -8.30
C ALA A 554 16.91 9.10 -9.63
N LYS A 555 17.52 8.85 -10.79
CA LYS A 555 18.85 8.24 -10.97
C LYS A 555 19.94 9.24 -10.56
N SER A 556 20.91 8.79 -9.77
CA SER A 556 21.98 9.65 -9.26
C SER A 556 23.36 9.04 -9.48
N ARG A 557 24.37 9.90 -9.60
CA ARG A 557 25.79 9.52 -9.63
C ARG A 557 26.63 10.59 -8.96
N ILE A 558 27.32 10.22 -7.89
CA ILE A 558 28.18 11.09 -7.10
C ILE A 558 29.58 10.50 -7.06
N VAL A 559 30.58 11.27 -7.47
CA VAL A 559 31.96 10.81 -7.65
C VAL A 559 32.89 11.47 -6.64
N PHE A 560 33.76 10.67 -6.02
CA PHE A 560 34.73 11.12 -5.02
C PHE A 560 36.14 10.69 -5.42
N ASP A 561 37.10 11.59 -5.21
CA ASP A 561 38.52 11.27 -5.31
C ASP A 561 39.03 10.76 -3.95
N LEU A 562 39.32 9.47 -3.87
CA LEU A 562 39.85 8.78 -2.70
C LEU A 562 41.38 8.80 -2.64
N GLY A 563 42.06 9.04 -3.77
CA GLY A 563 43.52 9.03 -3.87
C GLY A 563 44.20 7.71 -3.45
N GLY A 564 43.48 6.58 -3.40
CA GLY A 564 44.01 5.28 -2.97
C GLY A 564 44.28 5.17 -1.46
N LYS A 565 43.84 6.14 -0.66
CA LYS A 565 44.24 6.24 0.76
C LYS A 565 43.31 5.53 1.74
N TRP A 566 42.15 5.07 1.28
CA TRP A 566 41.10 4.50 2.14
C TRP A 566 41.03 2.99 1.99
N LYS A 567 40.61 2.28 3.04
CA LYS A 567 40.48 0.81 3.00
C LYS A 567 39.06 0.34 2.85
N ARG A 568 38.10 1.07 3.43
CA ARG A 568 36.71 0.63 3.47
C ARG A 568 35.74 1.81 3.37
N PHE A 569 34.68 1.60 2.61
CA PHE A 569 33.49 2.46 2.57
C PHE A 569 32.31 1.69 3.17
N SER A 570 31.50 2.37 3.98
CA SER A 570 30.26 1.82 4.54
C SER A 570 29.15 2.87 4.50
N ALA A 571 27.91 2.46 4.32
CA ALA A 571 26.73 3.32 4.41
C ALA A 571 25.49 2.48 4.72
N LEU A 572 24.38 3.16 4.99
CA LEU A 572 23.04 2.58 4.93
C LEU A 572 22.30 3.24 3.76
N GLY A 573 21.95 2.46 2.74
CA GLY A 573 21.12 2.91 1.63
C GLY A 573 19.64 2.81 2.01
N GLY A 574 18.86 3.86 1.75
CA GLY A 574 17.42 3.86 1.97
C GLY A 574 16.70 5.01 1.27
N LEU A 575 15.38 5.05 1.44
CA LEU A 575 14.52 6.08 0.87
C LEU A 575 14.03 7.03 1.96
N GLN A 576 14.09 8.32 1.69
CA GLN A 576 13.49 9.34 2.55
C GLN A 576 11.96 9.14 2.56
N ARG A 577 11.38 8.90 3.75
CA ARG A 577 9.93 8.69 3.96
C ARG A 577 9.31 7.51 3.19
N GLY A 578 10.09 6.49 2.88
CA GLY A 578 9.56 5.30 2.23
C GLY A 578 9.04 5.56 0.82
N GLY A 579 9.88 6.23 0.02
CA GLY A 579 9.67 6.44 -1.42
C GLY A 579 9.52 5.14 -2.22
N ASN A 580 9.57 5.24 -3.55
CA ASN A 580 9.19 4.13 -4.42
C ASN A 580 10.19 2.97 -4.40
N SER A 581 11.12 2.86 -5.36
CA SER A 581 12.11 1.80 -5.33
C SER A 581 13.42 2.17 -6.02
N VAL A 582 14.54 1.74 -5.43
CA VAL A 582 15.87 2.08 -5.91
C VAL A 582 16.86 0.94 -5.73
N VAL A 583 17.95 0.99 -6.49
CA VAL A 583 19.12 0.12 -6.31
C VAL A 583 20.36 0.95 -6.04
N PHE A 584 21.06 0.65 -4.95
CA PHE A 584 22.31 1.31 -4.56
C PHE A 584 23.50 0.55 -5.14
N VAL A 585 24.33 1.25 -5.90
CA VAL A 585 25.51 0.70 -6.57
C VAL A 585 26.74 1.48 -6.16
N VAL A 586 27.82 0.77 -5.84
CA VAL A 586 29.13 1.36 -5.54
C VAL A 586 30.14 0.89 -6.57
N LYS A 587 30.81 1.83 -7.24
CA LYS A 587 31.93 1.53 -8.14
C LYS A 587 33.24 2.10 -7.62
N GLY A 588 34.32 1.35 -7.81
CA GLY A 588 35.69 1.80 -7.57
C GLY A 588 36.48 1.73 -8.87
N ASP A 589 37.05 2.85 -9.31
CA ASP A 589 37.82 2.97 -10.57
C ASP A 589 37.07 2.37 -11.78
N GLY A 590 35.76 2.63 -11.86
CA GLY A 590 34.87 2.15 -12.93
C GLY A 590 34.34 0.71 -12.76
N LYS A 591 34.87 -0.07 -11.81
CA LYS A 591 34.41 -1.43 -11.53
C LYS A 591 33.32 -1.45 -10.45
N GLU A 592 32.24 -2.18 -10.69
CA GLU A 592 31.22 -2.44 -9.66
C GLU A 592 31.80 -3.27 -8.51
N LEU A 593 31.74 -2.71 -7.30
CA LEU A 593 32.18 -3.33 -6.06
C LEU A 593 31.00 -3.85 -5.23
N TYR A 594 29.83 -3.24 -5.40
CA TYR A 594 28.61 -3.62 -4.71
C TYR A 594 27.37 -3.16 -5.48
N ARG A 595 26.31 -3.95 -5.34
CA ARG A 595 24.95 -3.67 -5.78
C ARG A 595 24.00 -4.19 -4.71
N SER A 596 23.11 -3.34 -4.24
CA SER A 596 22.07 -3.78 -3.31
C SER A 596 21.01 -4.61 -4.04
N PRO A 597 20.25 -5.46 -3.33
CA PRO A 597 18.90 -5.81 -3.75
C PRO A 597 18.03 -4.55 -3.92
N LEU A 598 16.85 -4.71 -4.51
CA LEU A 598 15.84 -3.65 -4.55
C LEU A 598 15.57 -3.13 -3.12
N VAL A 599 15.58 -1.81 -2.99
CA VAL A 599 15.25 -1.09 -1.76
C VAL A 599 13.99 -0.29 -2.04
N GLN A 600 12.90 -0.60 -1.35
CA GLN A 600 11.57 -0.04 -1.63
C GLN A 600 10.84 0.32 -0.35
N GLY A 601 10.01 1.36 -0.38
CA GLY A 601 9.37 1.85 0.82
C GLY A 601 10.38 2.10 1.94
N GLU A 602 10.08 1.62 3.14
CA GLU A 602 10.91 1.82 4.35
C GLU A 602 12.08 0.85 4.49
N ASP A 603 12.34 0.02 3.48
CA ASP A 603 13.49 -0.86 3.49
C ASP A 603 14.79 -0.06 3.54
N THR A 604 15.76 -0.60 4.26
CA THR A 604 17.14 -0.11 4.24
C THR A 604 18.11 -1.26 3.98
N ARG A 605 19.28 -0.93 3.43
CA ARG A 605 20.35 -1.89 3.16
C ARG A 605 21.66 -1.35 3.68
N GLU A 606 22.20 -2.02 4.68
CA GLU A 606 23.59 -1.80 5.09
C GLU A 606 24.52 -2.28 3.98
N LEU A 607 25.52 -1.46 3.67
CA LEU A 607 26.55 -1.83 2.71
C LEU A 607 27.92 -1.52 3.27
N GLN A 608 28.85 -2.41 2.95
CA GLN A 608 30.25 -2.31 3.33
C GLN A 608 31.10 -2.87 2.20
N VAL A 609 32.03 -2.08 1.69
CA VAL A 609 32.90 -2.46 0.58
C VAL A 609 34.36 -2.15 0.87
N ASN A 610 35.24 -3.02 0.38
CA ASN A 610 36.67 -2.78 0.39
C ASN A 610 37.03 -1.81 -0.75
N VAL A 611 37.67 -0.70 -0.42
CA VAL A 611 38.13 0.33 -1.35
C VAL A 611 39.64 0.53 -1.30
N SER A 612 40.37 -0.47 -0.79
CA SER A 612 41.83 -0.44 -0.70
C SER A 612 42.45 -0.22 -2.09
N GLY A 613 43.24 0.85 -2.22
CA GLY A 613 43.88 1.22 -3.48
C GLY A 613 42.97 1.90 -4.50
N VAL A 614 41.66 2.01 -4.24
CA VAL A 614 40.71 2.69 -5.12
C VAL A 614 41.00 4.18 -5.16
N LYS A 615 41.14 4.75 -6.36
CA LYS A 615 41.38 6.18 -6.55
C LYS A 615 40.09 6.96 -6.71
N THR A 616 39.12 6.41 -7.43
CA THR A 616 37.82 7.03 -7.69
C THR A 616 36.70 6.17 -7.14
N LEU A 617 35.86 6.74 -6.28
CA LEU A 617 34.65 6.09 -5.76
C LEU A 617 33.42 6.73 -6.38
N GLU A 618 32.49 5.91 -6.86
CA GLU A 618 31.20 6.34 -7.38
C GLU A 618 30.08 5.77 -6.52
N LEU A 619 29.22 6.64 -6.02
CA LEU A 619 27.95 6.29 -5.41
C LEU A 619 26.86 6.52 -6.44
N ILE A 620 26.19 5.45 -6.86
CA ILE A 620 25.17 5.48 -7.90
C ILE A 620 23.87 4.99 -7.29
N THR A 621 22.80 5.76 -7.43
CA THR A 621 21.46 5.24 -7.18
C THR A 621 20.74 5.07 -8.50
N GLU A 622 20.40 3.84 -8.83
CA GLU A 622 19.56 3.50 -9.97
C GLU A 622 18.09 3.50 -9.53
N ASP A 623 17.23 3.77 -10.51
CA ASP A 623 15.78 3.51 -10.47
C ASP A 623 15.54 2.02 -10.25
N GLY A 624 14.54 1.68 -9.43
CA GLY A 624 14.18 0.30 -9.12
C GLY A 624 13.40 -0.42 -10.23
N GLY A 625 13.02 0.29 -11.29
CA GLY A 625 12.34 -0.23 -12.47
C GLY A 625 10.90 0.26 -12.63
N ASP A 626 10.48 1.23 -11.81
CA ASP A 626 9.13 1.82 -11.73
C ASP A 626 9.14 3.34 -12.04
N GLY A 627 10.27 3.83 -12.55
CA GLY A 627 10.49 5.24 -12.86
C GLY A 627 10.86 6.04 -11.62
N ILE A 628 11.48 7.21 -11.82
CA ILE A 628 12.10 7.97 -10.73
C ILE A 628 11.11 8.67 -9.77
N GLY A 629 9.82 8.44 -9.92
CA GLY A 629 8.77 9.13 -9.16
C GLY A 629 8.89 8.82 -7.67
N THR A 630 9.24 9.81 -6.86
CA THR A 630 9.45 9.69 -5.41
C THR A 630 10.65 8.81 -5.00
N ASP A 631 11.63 8.64 -5.87
CA ASP A 631 12.90 7.96 -5.58
C ASP A 631 13.84 8.83 -4.75
N TRP A 632 13.39 9.26 -3.58
CA TRP A 632 14.08 10.13 -2.65
C TRP A 632 15.25 9.42 -1.95
N SER A 633 16.20 8.91 -2.73
CA SER A 633 17.28 8.08 -2.23
C SER A 633 18.26 8.86 -1.35
N VAL A 634 18.70 8.19 -0.30
CA VAL A 634 19.66 8.70 0.67
C VAL A 634 20.73 7.66 0.94
N TRP A 635 21.98 8.11 0.91
CA TRP A 635 23.12 7.41 1.49
C TRP A 635 23.27 7.89 2.92
N PHE A 636 22.70 7.17 3.89
CA PHE A 636 22.81 7.49 5.32
C PHE A 636 24.18 7.03 5.87
N ASP A 637 24.75 7.82 6.77
CA ASP A 637 26.07 7.60 7.40
C ASP A 637 27.21 7.14 6.44
N PRO A 638 27.39 7.76 5.27
CA PRO A 638 28.35 7.30 4.26
C PRO A 638 29.77 7.59 4.74
N LYS A 639 30.50 6.56 5.16
CA LYS A 639 31.74 6.67 5.94
C LYS A 639 32.90 5.92 5.28
N LEU A 640 34.05 6.58 5.21
CA LEU A 640 35.33 5.99 4.85
C LEU A 640 36.14 5.65 6.11
N THR A 641 36.90 4.54 6.07
CA THR A 641 37.82 4.11 7.14
C THR A 641 39.16 3.60 6.60
N ARG A 642 40.23 3.73 7.39
CA ARG A 642 41.63 3.32 7.06
C ARG A 642 42.19 2.30 8.06
#